data_AF-A0A8H7R8T9-F1
#
_entry.id   AF-A0A8H7R8T9-F1
#
_cell.length_a   1.000
_cell.length_b   1.000
_cell.length_c   1.000
_cell.angle_alpha   90.00
_cell.angle_beta   90.00
_cell.angle_gamma   90.00
#
_symmetry.space_group_name_H-M   'P 1'
#
loop_
_entity.id
_entity.type
_entity.pdbx_description
1 polymer ?
#
loop_
_entity_poly.entity_id
_entity_poly.type
_entity_poly.pdbx_seq_one_letter_code
_entity_poly.pdbx_strand_id
1 'polypeptide(L)'
;MDDASNDKVLEEFRNAWKQEVQKKHITEKPQDKGEGSSNSTVEHTVEHTVDDIVEKTESLTTNDTPVTAMDHYVIAVDNERQGKLGKALDSYRRAFKLDPDIDYAYKKHYQDTILPSIQKDKDKPTKDEGFKHIVPLGKEYTAPSATRLDPLAELISSFANDPELSYIPQLDYKPVSVAKLPNEVMLHIVRHLILNSISTLPYFALTCKKFFLYSRDPSVWQYACFRVFKTPGMTLEQSRQYQCNQVLQYDGHWMRMFIDRPRIRYDGVYISTCHYIRPGASDTAWNKPIHFVTYYRYIRFFPDGTVLKHLTTDEPIHVVKWLVPGFHKKQCFHGKFLLENNDHIMIVMKDPSLKGETFNLSLKIKTTHRGRHNKLVWDEYTMPTWQVYTEEGRSSTLISYRDPNIRGESLYIAASVLSVDFSQKTYTINFVMQANGTLANEIGQLNQRITLRFSAIKSYDLETGDVLNPIQVTFKYDEGSEIDYPLDFYSGVFDLFAYYMNDTSQSIPITFHLDASITSFHFMPTLEHHQQYQNGTVLSDRISLKILTGRSTTTQGFSIFICILMWLLSLLMGLFGFQVVFRKRRADAHACMIGITTLFALPAVRSAQPGIPDVGCVSDILGYYWNMAIIACSSIAVIMCWVIRWEKPEPMLQRSVHPLPNNGSCTSVLTCVEPIRLTKVALELEWTIFTRFTVGVLTATILSTFYLVLTLRNSKRPLVVWEKLNKPLIKLFRPKIFSLLLGNVNPYSASIDMRISTFSRGFCTGFMRDRHRNRNPFKSIHATALATFAESVGELCLLSNLQPKDEISLMSLELEFVKKARGLLTASTDFTFEEGEEPTQEVKLQVVVKDRTLDTVAIAHLVWSVEQKSN
;
A
#
# COMPACT_ATOMS: atom_id res chain seq x y z
N MET A 1 38.09 -49.65 -13.59
CA MET A 1 39.14 -49.58 -12.56
C MET A 1 39.48 -48.10 -12.37
N ASP A 2 38.44 -47.26 -12.25
CA ASP A 2 38.50 -45.83 -12.61
C ASP A 2 37.99 -44.91 -11.47
N ASP A 3 37.34 -45.46 -10.44
CA ASP A 3 36.89 -44.66 -9.28
C ASP A 3 38.05 -44.34 -8.32
N ALA A 4 39.06 -45.21 -8.23
CA ALA A 4 40.25 -44.97 -7.39
C ALA A 4 41.13 -43.81 -7.91
N SER A 5 40.98 -43.43 -9.18
CA SER A 5 41.71 -42.30 -9.77
C SER A 5 41.10 -40.96 -9.36
N ASN A 6 39.77 -40.88 -9.19
CA ASN A 6 39.10 -39.63 -8.84
C ASN A 6 39.31 -39.26 -7.36
N ASP A 7 39.37 -40.24 -6.47
CA ASP A 7 39.64 -39.99 -5.05
C ASP A 7 41.07 -39.48 -4.83
N LYS A 8 42.04 -39.97 -5.60
CA LYS A 8 43.42 -39.47 -5.58
C LYS A 8 43.51 -38.01 -6.04
N VAL A 9 42.78 -37.65 -7.11
CA VAL A 9 42.74 -36.27 -7.62
C VAL A 9 42.07 -35.33 -6.61
N LEU A 10 41.03 -35.80 -5.91
CA LEU A 10 40.36 -35.06 -4.83
C LEU A 10 41.23 -34.90 -3.59
N GLU A 11 42.01 -35.91 -3.22
CA GLU A 11 42.98 -35.81 -2.12
C GLU A 11 44.14 -34.88 -2.47
N GLU A 12 44.67 -34.94 -3.68
CA GLU A 12 45.70 -34.02 -4.18
C GLU A 12 45.18 -32.57 -4.16
N PHE A 13 43.95 -32.35 -4.60
CA PHE A 13 43.31 -31.02 -4.54
C PHE A 13 43.14 -30.52 -3.10
N ARG A 14 42.68 -31.37 -2.18
CA ARG A 14 42.52 -31.01 -0.75
C ARG A 14 43.87 -30.72 -0.09
N ASN A 15 44.91 -31.44 -0.47
CA ASN A 15 46.26 -31.22 0.07
C ASN A 15 46.89 -29.94 -0.49
N ALA A 16 46.71 -29.65 -1.77
CA ALA A 16 47.12 -28.38 -2.38
C ALA A 16 46.41 -27.19 -1.71
N TRP A 17 45.09 -27.31 -1.48
CA TRP A 17 44.31 -26.27 -0.81
C TRP A 17 44.73 -26.05 0.65
N LYS A 18 45.03 -27.12 1.41
CA LYS A 18 45.55 -27.00 2.78
C LYS A 18 46.93 -26.32 2.83
N GLN A 19 47.80 -26.60 1.87
CA GLN A 19 49.11 -25.95 1.77
C GLN A 19 48.98 -24.47 1.41
N GLU A 20 48.01 -24.10 0.57
CA GLU A 20 47.72 -22.70 0.23
C GLU A 20 47.20 -21.91 1.45
N VAL A 21 46.30 -22.51 2.24
CA VAL A 21 45.78 -21.90 3.47
C VAL A 21 46.86 -21.76 4.54
N GLN A 22 47.75 -22.75 4.67
CA GLN A 22 48.89 -22.67 5.60
C GLN A 22 49.92 -21.62 5.15
N LYS A 23 50.18 -21.47 3.85
CA LYS A 23 51.01 -20.37 3.33
C LYS A 23 50.42 -19.00 3.65
N LYS A 24 49.10 -18.83 3.55
CA LYS A 24 48.43 -17.57 3.94
C LYS A 24 48.53 -17.28 5.44
N HIS A 25 48.46 -18.30 6.29
CA HIS A 25 48.54 -18.11 7.74
C HIS A 25 49.96 -17.86 8.28
N ILE A 26 51.01 -18.18 7.52
CA ILE A 26 52.40 -17.92 7.91
C ILE A 26 52.81 -16.47 7.59
N THR A 27 52.12 -15.81 6.66
CA THR A 27 52.44 -14.41 6.26
C THR A 27 51.94 -13.36 7.26
N GLU A 28 51.07 -13.72 8.22
CA GLU A 28 50.52 -12.78 9.20
C GLU A 28 50.98 -13.11 10.64
N LYS A 29 52.23 -12.76 10.97
CA LYS A 29 52.64 -12.38 12.34
C LYS A 29 53.75 -11.32 12.29
N PRO A 30 53.69 -10.25 13.11
CA PRO A 30 54.60 -9.12 13.01
C PRO A 30 55.85 -9.29 13.88
N GLN A 31 57.03 -8.97 13.33
CA GLN A 31 58.27 -8.71 14.08
C GLN A 31 59.04 -7.50 13.50
N ASP A 32 58.91 -6.40 14.22
CA ASP A 32 59.93 -5.47 14.75
C ASP A 32 61.20 -5.09 13.95
N LYS A 33 61.43 -3.76 13.93
CA LYS A 33 62.68 -2.96 13.79
C LYS A 33 63.25 -2.61 12.40
N GLY A 34 63.60 -1.32 12.26
CA GLY A 34 64.86 -0.91 11.62
C GLY A 34 64.79 0.34 10.73
N GLU A 35 65.35 1.44 11.22
CA GLU A 35 65.61 2.69 10.50
C GLU A 35 66.55 2.52 9.29
N GLY A 36 66.47 3.44 8.31
CA GLY A 36 67.65 3.88 7.55
C GLY A 36 67.56 3.93 6.01
N SER A 37 67.36 5.14 5.50
CA SER A 37 68.08 5.80 4.38
C SER A 37 68.22 5.17 2.97
N SER A 38 67.62 5.90 2.01
CA SER A 38 68.17 6.41 0.73
C SER A 38 68.55 5.50 -0.46
N ASN A 39 67.89 5.86 -1.57
CA ASN A 39 68.38 6.12 -2.94
C ASN A 39 68.26 5.07 -4.07
N SER A 40 67.57 5.56 -5.11
CA SER A 40 67.73 5.38 -6.56
C SER A 40 67.27 4.09 -7.26
N THR A 41 66.08 4.20 -7.85
CA THR A 41 65.72 3.96 -9.27
C THR A 41 66.33 2.77 -10.03
N VAL A 42 65.50 1.78 -10.40
CA VAL A 42 65.25 1.28 -11.78
C VAL A 42 63.88 0.56 -11.81
N GLU A 43 63.11 0.79 -12.88
CA GLU A 43 61.78 0.23 -13.18
C GLU A 43 61.82 -1.28 -13.53
N HIS A 44 60.81 -2.04 -13.09
CA HIS A 44 59.97 -2.85 -13.99
C HIS A 44 58.65 -3.28 -13.32
N THR A 45 57.59 -3.11 -14.10
CA THR A 45 56.16 -3.46 -13.95
C THR A 45 55.87 -4.89 -13.49
N VAL A 46 55.05 -5.09 -12.44
CA VAL A 46 54.01 -6.15 -12.33
C VAL A 46 52.89 -5.68 -11.38
N GLU A 47 51.66 -6.04 -11.73
CA GLU A 47 50.35 -5.78 -11.11
C GLU A 47 50.28 -6.00 -9.59
N HIS A 48 49.62 -5.08 -8.88
CA HIS A 48 49.30 -5.22 -7.46
C HIS A 48 47.79 -5.24 -7.21
N THR A 49 47.40 -6.24 -6.45
CA THR A 49 46.04 -6.70 -6.11
C THR A 49 45.34 -5.77 -5.10
N VAL A 50 44.01 -5.92 -5.05
CA VAL A 50 43.02 -5.15 -4.28
C VAL A 50 43.36 -4.92 -2.80
N ASP A 51 44.22 -5.72 -2.21
CA ASP A 51 44.64 -5.62 -0.81
C ASP A 51 45.52 -4.37 -0.54
N ASP A 52 46.30 -3.91 -1.53
CA ASP A 52 47.10 -2.68 -1.39
C ASP A 52 46.23 -1.41 -1.38
N ILE A 53 44.99 -1.49 -1.87
CA ILE A 53 44.03 -0.36 -1.83
C ILE A 53 43.35 -0.29 -0.46
N VAL A 54 43.16 -1.43 0.22
CA VAL A 54 42.63 -1.49 1.58
C VAL A 54 43.64 -0.90 2.57
N GLU A 55 44.91 -1.26 2.43
CA GLU A 55 45.97 -0.73 3.30
C GLU A 55 46.23 0.78 3.06
N LYS A 56 46.08 1.26 1.81
CA LYS A 56 46.21 2.70 1.49
C LYS A 56 44.98 3.55 1.83
N THR A 57 43.84 2.93 2.10
CA THR A 57 42.65 3.64 2.63
C THR A 57 42.61 3.63 4.16
N GLU A 58 43.19 2.63 4.82
CA GLU A 58 43.44 2.67 6.27
C GLU A 58 44.58 3.63 6.65
N SER A 59 45.56 3.85 5.77
CA SER A 59 46.68 4.78 6.04
C SER A 59 46.36 6.27 5.82
N LEU A 60 45.12 6.62 5.44
CA LEU A 60 44.63 8.01 5.42
C LEU A 60 43.67 8.31 6.59
N THR A 61 43.31 7.31 7.39
CA THR A 61 42.82 7.52 8.75
C THR A 61 44.02 7.54 9.67
N THR A 62 44.55 8.74 9.90
CA THR A 62 45.41 9.01 11.07
C THR A 62 44.82 8.37 12.32
N ASN A 63 45.69 7.89 13.20
CA ASN A 63 45.42 7.31 14.52
C ASN A 63 44.69 8.23 15.52
N ASP A 64 43.92 9.21 15.07
CA ASP A 64 43.04 10.01 15.91
C ASP A 64 41.59 9.60 15.64
N THR A 65 40.92 9.12 16.68
CA THR A 65 39.46 9.05 16.69
C THR A 65 38.92 10.42 16.25
N PRO A 66 38.02 10.53 15.26
CA PRO A 66 37.50 11.82 14.83
C PRO A 66 36.88 12.55 16.03
N VAL A 67 37.46 13.69 16.41
CA VAL A 67 37.06 14.46 17.61
C VAL A 67 36.09 15.58 17.24
N THR A 68 36.19 16.13 16.02
CA THR A 68 35.44 17.32 15.61
C THR A 68 34.18 16.97 14.83
N ALA A 69 33.13 17.78 14.98
CA ALA A 69 31.86 17.65 14.25
C ALA A 69 32.07 17.63 12.71
N MET A 70 33.02 18.43 12.21
CA MET A 70 33.37 18.51 10.80
C MET A 70 33.94 17.19 10.25
N ASP A 71 34.81 16.52 11.01
CA ASP A 71 35.42 15.27 10.58
C ASP A 71 34.36 14.17 10.48
N HIS A 72 33.46 14.09 11.47
CA HIS A 72 32.31 13.20 11.40
C HIS A 72 31.39 13.50 10.21
N TYR A 73 31.20 14.78 9.86
CA TYR A 73 30.39 15.19 8.72
C TYR A 73 31.05 14.85 7.38
N VAL A 74 32.36 15.06 7.24
CA VAL A 74 33.13 14.68 6.04
C VAL A 74 33.10 13.16 5.83
N ILE A 75 33.31 12.39 6.90
CA ILE A 75 33.21 10.93 6.88
C ILE A 75 31.80 10.49 6.52
N ALA A 76 30.77 11.20 6.99
CA ALA A 76 29.38 10.91 6.64
C ALA A 76 29.10 11.12 5.14
N VAL A 77 29.54 12.26 4.60
CA VAL A 77 29.40 12.60 3.17
C VAL A 77 30.16 11.59 2.29
N ASP A 78 31.35 11.16 2.71
CA ASP A 78 32.13 10.20 1.94
C ASP A 78 31.52 8.80 1.98
N ASN A 79 31.03 8.35 3.14
CA ASN A 79 30.28 7.09 3.23
C ASN A 79 28.97 7.13 2.44
N GLU A 80 28.30 8.29 2.38
CA GLU A 80 27.11 8.49 1.55
C GLU A 80 27.45 8.38 0.06
N ARG A 81 28.56 9.00 -0.38
CA ARG A 81 29.07 8.88 -1.76
C ARG A 81 29.46 7.46 -2.13
N GLN A 82 30.00 6.71 -1.17
CA GLN A 82 30.33 5.29 -1.31
C GLN A 82 29.11 4.35 -1.18
N GLY A 83 27.91 4.87 -0.91
CA GLY A 83 26.69 4.08 -0.74
C GLY A 83 26.57 3.32 0.59
N LYS A 84 27.49 3.55 1.55
CA LYS A 84 27.51 2.95 2.89
C LYS A 84 26.60 3.74 3.85
N LEU A 85 25.31 3.77 3.53
CA LEU A 85 24.31 4.64 4.17
C LEU A 85 24.18 4.44 5.68
N GLY A 86 24.29 3.21 6.19
CA GLY A 86 24.22 2.96 7.64
C GLY A 86 25.32 3.68 8.43
N LYS A 87 26.58 3.54 7.99
CA LYS A 87 27.73 4.21 8.60
C LYS A 87 27.70 5.73 8.38
N ALA A 88 27.19 6.18 7.23
CA ALA A 88 26.99 7.59 6.95
C ALA A 88 25.98 8.21 7.93
N LEU A 89 24.85 7.55 8.17
CA LEU A 89 23.77 8.06 9.03
C LEU A 89 24.21 8.12 10.50
N ASP A 90 24.96 7.14 10.98
CA ASP A 90 25.55 7.18 12.32
C ASP A 90 26.55 8.32 12.48
N SER A 91 27.34 8.60 11.43
CA SER A 91 28.32 9.68 11.43
C SER A 91 27.66 11.06 11.33
N TYR A 92 26.61 11.22 10.51
CA TYR A 92 25.78 12.44 10.47
C TYR A 92 25.14 12.71 11.83
N ARG A 93 24.55 11.69 12.47
CA ARG A 93 23.96 11.84 13.81
C ARG A 93 24.98 12.31 14.84
N ARG A 94 26.21 11.79 14.80
CA ARG A 94 27.29 12.25 15.69
C ARG A 94 27.73 13.67 15.37
N ALA A 95 27.86 14.03 14.09
CA ALA A 95 28.20 15.39 13.66
C ALA A 95 27.16 16.42 14.13
N PHE A 96 25.88 16.21 13.82
CA PHE A 96 24.79 17.11 14.22
C PHE A 96 24.55 17.17 15.72
N LYS A 97 24.95 16.12 16.46
CA LYS A 97 24.89 16.11 17.92
C LYS A 97 25.99 16.97 18.54
N LEU A 98 27.15 17.08 17.89
CA LEU A 98 28.27 17.91 18.34
C LEU A 98 28.09 19.38 17.91
N ASP A 99 27.58 19.61 16.70
CA ASP A 99 27.26 20.94 16.18
C ASP A 99 25.98 20.88 15.33
N PRO A 100 24.87 21.49 15.78
CA PRO A 100 23.60 21.51 15.03
C PRO A 100 23.69 22.20 13.66
N ASP A 101 24.61 23.15 13.47
CA ASP A 101 24.74 23.99 12.25
C ASP A 101 25.91 23.54 11.36
N ILE A 102 26.40 22.31 11.55
CA ILE A 102 27.58 21.76 10.87
C ILE A 102 27.44 21.69 9.35
N ASP A 103 26.21 21.60 8.84
CA ASP A 103 25.91 21.57 7.41
C ASP A 103 26.23 22.91 6.72
N TYR A 104 25.95 24.03 7.39
CA TYR A 104 26.33 25.37 6.93
C TYR A 104 27.84 25.57 6.98
N ALA A 105 28.49 25.14 8.07
CA ALA A 105 29.94 25.21 8.23
C ALA A 105 30.67 24.38 7.15
N TYR A 106 30.19 23.16 6.86
CA TYR A 106 30.72 22.32 5.79
C TYR A 106 30.52 22.94 4.41
N LYS A 107 29.34 23.51 4.13
CA LYS A 107 29.05 24.18 2.85
C LYS A 107 29.98 25.36 2.61
N LYS A 108 30.25 26.16 3.64
CA LYS A 108 31.22 27.26 3.60
C LYS A 108 32.64 26.75 3.35
N HIS A 109 33.09 25.75 4.11
CA HIS A 109 34.39 25.10 3.89
C HIS A 109 34.53 24.48 2.48
N TYR A 110 33.46 23.90 1.94
CA TYR A 110 33.44 23.36 0.59
C TYR A 110 33.60 24.46 -0.47
N GLN A 111 32.98 25.61 -0.27
CA GLN A 111 33.11 26.77 -1.16
C GLN A 111 34.49 27.44 -1.07
N ASP A 112 35.02 27.59 0.14
CA ASP A 112 36.25 28.33 0.39
C ASP A 112 37.51 27.50 0.10
N THR A 113 37.48 26.18 0.30
CA THR A 113 38.67 25.31 0.27
C THR A 113 38.65 24.24 -0.83
N ILE A 114 37.50 23.60 -1.07
CA ILE A 114 37.41 22.42 -1.97
C ILE A 114 37.09 22.83 -3.41
N LEU A 115 36.20 23.80 -3.62
CA LEU A 115 35.86 24.31 -4.96
C LEU A 115 37.06 24.94 -5.71
N PRO A 116 37.94 25.74 -5.07
CA PRO A 116 39.11 26.31 -5.73
C PRO A 116 40.20 25.28 -6.07
N SER A 117 40.37 24.24 -5.26
CA SER A 117 41.35 23.16 -5.51
C SER A 117 40.93 22.28 -6.68
N ILE A 118 39.65 21.92 -6.79
CA ILE A 118 39.08 21.20 -7.93
C ILE A 118 39.18 22.01 -9.24
N GLN A 119 39.10 23.35 -9.16
CA GLN A 119 39.27 24.21 -10.33
C GLN A 119 40.73 24.30 -10.79
N LYS A 120 41.71 24.25 -9.87
CA LYS A 120 43.15 24.23 -10.20
C LYS A 120 43.62 22.93 -10.84
N ASP A 121 42.99 21.79 -10.53
CA ASP A 121 43.35 20.48 -11.12
C ASP A 121 42.83 20.25 -12.54
N LYS A 122 41.96 21.13 -13.08
CA LYS A 122 41.44 21.02 -14.45
C LYS A 122 42.45 21.36 -15.56
N ASP A 123 43.55 22.03 -15.22
CA ASP A 123 44.56 22.47 -16.19
C ASP A 123 45.71 21.47 -16.38
N LYS A 124 45.66 20.29 -15.76
CA LYS A 124 46.65 19.21 -15.99
C LYS A 124 46.07 18.08 -16.84
N PRO A 125 46.75 17.65 -17.92
CA PRO A 125 46.32 16.49 -18.70
C PRO A 125 46.51 15.22 -17.87
N THR A 126 45.41 14.59 -17.47
CA THR A 126 45.42 13.35 -16.69
C THR A 126 45.54 12.15 -17.62
N LYS A 127 46.58 11.33 -17.41
CA LYS A 127 46.68 9.97 -17.94
C LYS A 127 45.81 9.04 -17.11
N ASP A 128 45.05 8.20 -17.80
CA ASP A 128 44.32 6.99 -17.37
C ASP A 128 44.12 6.78 -15.85
N GLU A 129 42.91 7.10 -15.37
CA GLU A 129 42.34 6.45 -14.18
C GLU A 129 41.09 5.65 -14.55
N GLY A 130 40.99 4.45 -13.97
CA GLY A 130 39.86 3.54 -14.12
C GLY A 130 38.52 4.18 -13.80
N PHE A 131 37.49 3.65 -14.46
CA PHE A 131 36.12 4.14 -14.48
C PHE A 131 35.51 4.21 -13.05
N LYS A 132 35.58 5.39 -12.41
CA LYS A 132 34.76 5.72 -11.23
C LYS A 132 33.39 6.18 -11.73
N HIS A 133 32.30 5.52 -11.33
CA HIS A 133 30.94 5.96 -11.64
C HIS A 133 30.57 7.18 -10.78
N ILE A 134 31.10 8.33 -11.16
CA ILE A 134 30.69 9.64 -10.63
C ILE A 134 29.43 10.04 -11.40
N VAL A 135 28.28 10.20 -10.72
CA VAL A 135 27.18 10.99 -11.29
C VAL A 135 27.56 12.44 -11.10
N PRO A 136 27.98 13.19 -12.12
CA PRO A 136 28.33 14.59 -11.93
C PRO A 136 27.02 15.36 -11.78
N LEU A 137 26.74 15.89 -10.58
CA LEU A 137 26.01 17.16 -10.48
C LEU A 137 26.99 18.27 -10.86
N GLY A 138 27.29 18.36 -12.16
CA GLY A 138 28.28 19.29 -12.72
C GLY A 138 27.68 20.06 -13.90
N LYS A 139 27.96 21.37 -13.92
CA LYS A 139 27.46 22.44 -14.81
C LYS A 139 27.00 22.00 -16.22
N GLU A 140 25.90 22.61 -16.66
CA GLU A 140 25.24 22.36 -17.95
C GLU A 140 26.19 22.49 -19.14
N TYR A 141 26.16 21.50 -20.04
CA TYR A 141 26.80 21.62 -21.34
C TYR A 141 26.05 22.65 -22.19
N THR A 142 26.69 23.77 -22.46
CA THR A 142 26.25 24.71 -23.49
C THR A 142 26.86 24.27 -24.82
N ALA A 143 26.03 24.14 -25.86
CA ALA A 143 26.52 23.85 -27.20
C ALA A 143 27.48 24.98 -27.61
N PRO A 144 28.69 24.66 -28.13
CA PRO A 144 29.61 25.69 -28.60
C PRO A 144 28.94 26.50 -29.72
N SER A 145 29.18 27.81 -29.71
CA SER A 145 28.66 28.78 -30.68
C SER A 145 28.78 28.29 -32.13
N ALA A 146 27.87 28.77 -32.99
CA ALA A 146 27.75 28.44 -34.41
C ALA A 146 29.05 28.59 -35.21
N THR A 147 30.06 29.29 -34.71
CA THR A 147 31.28 29.67 -35.44
C THR A 147 32.49 28.71 -35.40
N ARG A 148 32.38 27.48 -34.85
CA ARG A 148 33.54 26.56 -34.77
C ARG A 148 33.76 25.76 -36.06
N LEU A 149 34.91 25.94 -36.73
CA LEU A 149 35.38 25.09 -37.84
C LEU A 149 35.58 23.63 -37.39
N ASP A 150 35.30 22.66 -38.29
CA ASP A 150 35.60 21.24 -38.05
C ASP A 150 37.12 21.07 -37.88
N PRO A 151 37.61 20.53 -36.74
CA PRO A 151 39.04 20.33 -36.50
C PRO A 151 39.71 19.43 -37.53
N LEU A 152 38.95 18.68 -38.33
CA LEU A 152 39.45 17.77 -39.36
C LEU A 152 39.20 18.28 -40.79
N ALA A 153 38.77 19.53 -40.96
CA ALA A 153 38.49 20.12 -42.27
C ALA A 153 39.70 20.06 -43.22
N GLU A 154 40.90 20.35 -42.70
CA GLU A 154 42.16 20.31 -43.46
C GLU A 154 42.53 18.89 -43.91
N LEU A 155 42.24 17.89 -43.08
CA LEU A 155 42.48 16.48 -43.44
C LEU A 155 41.51 16.04 -44.55
N ILE A 156 40.25 16.46 -44.48
CA ILE A 156 39.25 16.15 -45.51
C ILE A 156 39.67 16.74 -46.86
N SER A 157 40.08 18.00 -46.90
CA SER A 157 40.53 18.64 -48.15
C SER A 157 41.79 17.98 -48.70
N SER A 158 42.74 17.58 -47.83
CA SER A 158 43.96 16.88 -48.24
C SER A 158 43.66 15.54 -48.92
N PHE A 159 42.73 14.75 -48.37
CA PHE A 159 42.39 13.42 -48.92
C PHE A 159 41.47 13.52 -50.14
N ALA A 160 40.58 14.51 -50.20
CA ALA A 160 39.68 14.70 -51.34
C ALA A 160 40.44 15.15 -52.60
N ASN A 161 41.53 15.90 -52.44
CA ASN A 161 42.36 16.42 -53.53
C ASN A 161 43.50 15.47 -53.93
N ASP A 162 43.63 14.31 -53.29
CA ASP A 162 44.68 13.31 -53.59
C ASP A 162 44.29 12.46 -54.82
N PRO A 163 44.96 12.64 -55.98
CA PRO A 163 44.63 11.92 -57.21
C PRO A 163 45.03 10.44 -57.18
N GLU A 164 45.91 10.01 -56.26
CA GLU A 164 46.39 8.63 -56.18
C GLU A 164 45.58 7.76 -55.20
N LEU A 165 44.46 8.28 -54.68
CA LEU A 165 43.67 7.59 -53.67
C LEU A 165 43.04 6.30 -54.23
N SER A 166 43.70 5.17 -53.98
CA SER A 166 43.29 3.83 -54.42
C SER A 166 43.20 2.86 -53.23
N TYR A 167 42.55 1.72 -53.43
CA TYR A 167 42.48 0.70 -52.40
C TYR A 167 43.73 -0.17 -52.45
N ILE A 168 44.52 -0.16 -51.39
CA ILE A 168 45.73 -0.97 -51.26
C ILE A 168 45.40 -2.17 -50.36
N PRO A 169 45.58 -3.42 -50.81
CA PRO A 169 45.39 -4.58 -49.95
C PRO A 169 46.46 -4.65 -48.87
N GLN A 170 46.11 -5.11 -47.67
CA GLN A 170 47.09 -5.39 -46.62
C GLN A 170 47.96 -6.63 -46.94
N LEU A 171 47.47 -7.52 -47.80
CA LEU A 171 48.15 -8.72 -48.27
C LEU A 171 48.16 -8.70 -49.80
N ASP A 172 49.34 -8.53 -50.41
CA ASP A 172 49.51 -8.28 -51.85
C ASP A 172 48.87 -9.35 -52.76
N TYR A 173 48.78 -10.59 -52.29
CA TYR A 173 48.20 -11.72 -53.04
C TYR A 173 46.67 -11.79 -52.96
N LYS A 174 46.01 -10.98 -52.13
CA LYS A 174 44.54 -10.98 -52.00
C LYS A 174 43.93 -9.84 -52.81
N PRO A 175 42.92 -10.12 -53.65
CA PRO A 175 42.23 -9.08 -54.39
C PRO A 175 41.37 -8.21 -53.46
N VAL A 176 41.33 -6.90 -53.69
CA VAL A 176 40.41 -5.99 -53.00
C VAL A 176 39.04 -6.00 -53.70
N SER A 177 38.16 -6.91 -53.30
CA SER A 177 36.82 -7.03 -53.90
C SER A 177 35.99 -5.76 -53.81
N VAL A 178 36.19 -4.96 -52.75
CA VAL A 178 35.46 -3.69 -52.53
C VAL A 178 35.82 -2.64 -53.58
N ALA A 179 37.03 -2.69 -54.16
CA ALA A 179 37.47 -1.77 -55.21
C ALA A 179 36.68 -1.92 -56.52
N LYS A 180 35.98 -3.03 -56.71
CA LYS A 180 35.13 -3.27 -57.89
C LYS A 180 33.79 -2.51 -57.84
N LEU A 181 33.41 -1.98 -56.68
CA LEU A 181 32.15 -1.27 -56.50
C LEU A 181 32.29 0.20 -56.92
N PRO A 182 31.33 0.74 -57.70
CA PRO A 182 31.24 2.18 -57.95
C PRO A 182 31.06 2.97 -56.65
N ASN A 183 31.51 4.22 -56.66
CA ASN A 183 31.43 5.14 -55.51
C ASN A 183 29.98 5.35 -55.05
N GLU A 184 29.03 5.40 -55.99
CA GLU A 184 27.61 5.60 -55.75
C GLU A 184 27.01 4.42 -54.98
N VAL A 185 27.40 3.19 -55.34
CA VAL A 185 26.96 1.97 -54.66
C VAL A 185 27.51 1.95 -53.24
N MET A 186 28.77 2.35 -53.05
CA MET A 186 29.37 2.49 -51.72
C MET A 186 28.61 3.50 -50.86
N LEU A 187 28.31 4.69 -51.39
CA LEU A 187 27.50 5.69 -50.69
C LEU A 187 26.10 5.16 -50.33
N HIS A 188 25.47 4.38 -51.22
CA HIS A 188 24.20 3.71 -50.92
C HIS A 188 24.33 2.70 -49.78
N ILE A 189 25.39 1.90 -49.74
CA ILE A 189 25.68 0.96 -48.64
C ILE A 189 25.85 1.73 -47.32
N VAL A 190 26.63 2.81 -47.32
CA VAL A 190 26.86 3.65 -46.12
C VAL A 190 25.56 4.31 -45.64
N ARG A 191 24.66 4.74 -46.56
CA ARG A 191 23.32 5.24 -46.21
C ARG A 191 22.44 4.18 -45.53
N HIS A 192 22.60 2.89 -45.86
CA HIS A 192 21.92 1.81 -45.13
C HIS A 192 22.59 1.53 -43.78
N LEU A 193 23.92 1.58 -43.72
CA LEU A 193 24.70 1.38 -42.49
C LEU A 193 24.33 2.40 -41.41
N ILE A 194 24.24 3.69 -41.76
CA ILE A 194 23.94 4.77 -40.81
C ILE A 194 22.56 4.64 -40.16
N LEU A 195 21.58 4.04 -40.86
CA LEU A 195 20.24 3.80 -40.31
C LEU A 195 20.18 2.61 -39.35
N ASN A 196 20.98 1.57 -39.63
CA ASN A 196 21.01 0.37 -38.80
C ASN A 196 21.81 0.59 -37.52
N SER A 197 23.01 1.17 -37.63
CA SER A 197 23.86 1.42 -36.47
C SER A 197 24.85 2.55 -36.72
N ILE A 198 24.54 3.73 -36.21
CA ILE A 198 25.40 4.90 -36.37
C ILE A 198 26.76 4.76 -35.69
N SER A 199 26.84 3.95 -34.63
CA SER A 199 28.10 3.70 -33.91
C SER A 199 29.10 2.90 -34.73
N THR A 200 28.68 2.22 -35.81
CA THR A 200 29.58 1.48 -36.71
C THR A 200 30.30 2.38 -37.72
N LEU A 201 29.77 3.58 -37.98
CA LEU A 201 30.30 4.48 -39.00
C LEU A 201 31.71 5.02 -38.69
N PRO A 202 32.06 5.37 -37.43
CA PRO A 202 33.43 5.72 -37.08
C PRO A 202 34.40 4.56 -37.27
N TYR A 203 34.02 3.32 -36.93
CA TYR A 203 34.87 2.15 -37.16
C TYR A 203 35.11 1.91 -38.65
N PHE A 204 34.07 2.08 -39.47
CA PHE A 204 34.19 2.05 -40.93
C PHE A 204 35.13 3.15 -41.44
N ALA A 205 35.02 4.37 -40.92
CA ALA A 205 35.88 5.49 -41.29
C ALA A 205 37.36 5.25 -40.97
N LEU A 206 37.66 4.51 -39.90
CA LEU A 206 39.03 4.24 -39.45
C LEU A 206 39.79 3.21 -40.30
N THR A 207 39.13 2.45 -41.17
CA THR A 207 39.81 1.36 -41.90
C THR A 207 40.67 1.87 -43.05
N CYS A 208 40.24 2.90 -43.77
CA CYS A 208 41.01 3.50 -44.87
C CYS A 208 40.58 4.93 -45.18
N LYS A 209 41.45 5.70 -45.84
CA LYS A 209 41.20 7.10 -46.24
C LYS A 209 39.92 7.27 -47.07
N LYS A 210 39.63 6.34 -48.00
CA LYS A 210 38.39 6.38 -48.81
C LYS A 210 37.14 6.21 -47.96
N PHE A 211 37.14 5.29 -46.99
CA PHE A 211 35.99 5.08 -46.11
C PHE A 211 35.80 6.24 -45.15
N PHE A 212 36.89 6.87 -44.71
CA PHE A 212 36.83 8.14 -43.99
C PHE A 212 36.09 9.21 -44.81
N LEU A 213 36.43 9.39 -46.09
CA LEU A 213 35.73 10.34 -46.96
C LEU A 213 34.25 10.00 -47.16
N TYR A 214 33.90 8.74 -47.45
CA TYR A 214 32.48 8.34 -47.59
C TYR A 214 31.68 8.55 -46.31
N SER A 215 32.28 8.35 -45.13
CA SER A 215 31.60 8.57 -43.84
C SER A 215 31.24 10.03 -43.59
N ARG A 216 31.95 10.97 -44.24
CA ARG A 216 31.75 12.42 -44.11
C ARG A 216 31.00 13.05 -45.27
N ASP A 217 30.64 12.26 -46.27
CA ASP A 217 29.87 12.74 -47.41
C ASP A 217 28.53 13.36 -46.94
N PRO A 218 28.21 14.59 -47.36
CA PRO A 218 26.99 15.28 -46.92
C PRO A 218 25.71 14.51 -47.21
N SER A 219 25.66 13.73 -48.29
CA SER A 219 24.46 13.00 -48.71
C SER A 219 24.10 11.86 -47.75
N VAL A 220 25.09 11.30 -47.05
CA VAL A 220 24.88 10.27 -46.01
C VAL A 220 24.17 10.88 -44.80
N TRP A 221 24.67 12.02 -44.32
CA TRP A 221 24.11 12.72 -43.16
C TRP A 221 22.77 13.36 -43.46
N GLN A 222 22.59 13.91 -44.66
CA GLN A 222 21.30 14.40 -45.13
C GLN A 222 20.25 13.27 -45.11
N TYR A 223 20.61 12.10 -45.66
CA TYR A 223 19.74 10.92 -45.65
C TYR A 223 19.38 10.46 -44.22
N ALA A 224 20.33 10.51 -43.29
CA ALA A 224 20.08 10.21 -41.88
C ALA A 224 19.16 11.25 -41.22
N CYS A 225 19.40 12.54 -41.42
CA CYS A 225 18.59 13.63 -40.85
C CYS A 225 17.12 13.53 -41.27
N PHE A 226 16.84 13.21 -42.54
CA PHE A 226 15.47 13.05 -43.06
C PHE A 226 14.68 11.93 -42.37
N ARG A 227 15.36 10.92 -41.83
CA ARG A 227 14.70 9.76 -41.20
C ARG A 227 14.69 9.85 -39.68
N VAL A 228 15.77 10.36 -39.08
CA VAL A 228 15.94 10.42 -37.62
C VAL A 228 15.15 11.57 -37.00
N PHE A 229 15.10 12.74 -37.65
CA PHE A 229 14.33 13.90 -37.14
C PHE A 229 12.89 13.95 -37.65
N LYS A 230 12.42 12.86 -38.26
CA LYS A 230 11.02 12.72 -38.68
C LYS A 230 10.14 12.55 -37.43
N THR A 231 9.18 13.43 -37.23
CA THR A 231 8.22 13.32 -36.12
C THR A 231 7.08 12.35 -36.44
N PRO A 232 6.41 11.79 -35.42
CA PRO A 232 5.21 10.98 -35.60
C PRO A 232 4.13 11.81 -36.30
N GLY A 233 3.66 11.34 -37.46
CA GLY A 233 2.63 12.02 -38.27
C GLY A 233 3.15 12.74 -39.53
N MET A 234 4.45 12.99 -39.66
CA MET A 234 5.02 13.55 -40.90
C MET A 234 5.23 12.47 -41.97
N THR A 235 5.05 12.80 -43.24
CA THR A 235 5.54 11.97 -44.35
C THR A 235 7.05 12.16 -44.55
N LEU A 236 7.71 11.25 -45.29
CA LEU A 236 9.14 11.40 -45.57
C LEU A 236 9.44 12.67 -46.39
N GLU A 237 8.54 13.04 -47.31
CA GLU A 237 8.69 14.23 -48.16
C GLU A 237 8.56 15.53 -47.36
N GLN A 238 7.57 15.60 -46.46
CA GLN A 238 7.43 16.72 -45.53
C GLN A 238 8.68 16.86 -44.66
N SER A 239 9.23 15.73 -44.18
CA SER A 239 10.48 15.76 -43.41
C SER A 239 11.64 16.30 -44.25
N ARG A 240 11.77 15.91 -45.52
CA ARG A 240 12.82 16.44 -46.42
C ARG A 240 12.77 17.96 -46.50
N GLN A 241 11.59 18.51 -46.81
CA GLN A 241 11.40 19.96 -46.92
C GLN A 241 11.71 20.67 -45.60
N TYR A 242 11.19 20.14 -44.48
CA TYR A 242 11.41 20.74 -43.16
C TYR A 242 12.89 20.74 -42.77
N GLN A 243 13.60 19.60 -42.92
CA GLN A 243 15.01 19.53 -42.54
C GLN A 243 15.92 20.38 -43.43
N CYS A 244 15.60 20.54 -44.72
CA CYS A 244 16.33 21.45 -45.62
C CYS A 244 16.28 22.91 -45.13
N ASN A 245 15.20 23.34 -44.47
CA ASN A 245 15.14 24.66 -43.86
C ASN A 245 15.88 24.70 -42.51
N GLN A 246 15.82 23.63 -41.72
CA GLN A 246 16.47 23.56 -40.41
C GLN A 246 18.00 23.52 -40.49
N VAL A 247 18.58 22.90 -41.52
CA VAL A 247 20.04 22.79 -41.66
C VAL A 247 20.72 24.16 -41.84
N LEU A 248 19.97 25.18 -42.27
CA LEU A 248 20.48 26.57 -42.41
C LEU A 248 20.90 27.16 -41.06
N GLN A 249 20.30 26.72 -39.94
CA GLN A 249 20.71 27.11 -38.59
C GLN A 249 22.08 26.52 -38.18
N TYR A 250 22.59 25.57 -38.98
CA TYR A 250 23.85 24.86 -38.78
C TYR A 250 24.80 25.08 -39.96
N ASP A 251 24.74 26.26 -40.60
CA ASP A 251 25.56 26.66 -41.73
C ASP A 251 25.47 25.73 -42.96
N GLY A 252 24.36 24.99 -43.10
CA GLY A 252 24.18 24.00 -44.18
C GLY A 252 24.91 22.67 -43.96
N HIS A 253 25.58 22.47 -42.82
CA HIS A 253 26.31 21.25 -42.51
C HIS A 253 25.41 20.17 -41.87
N TRP A 254 24.99 19.19 -42.67
CA TRP A 254 24.12 18.08 -42.25
C TRP A 254 24.67 17.24 -41.08
N MET A 255 25.96 16.91 -41.10
CA MET A 255 26.60 16.14 -40.02
C MET A 255 26.57 16.90 -38.70
N ARG A 256 26.79 18.21 -38.74
CA ARG A 256 26.77 19.07 -37.56
C ARG A 256 25.37 19.14 -36.97
N MET A 257 24.37 19.40 -37.80
CA MET A 257 22.95 19.34 -37.42
C MET A 257 22.62 18.01 -36.75
N PHE A 258 23.11 16.89 -37.28
CA PHE A 258 22.86 15.57 -36.70
C PHE A 258 23.46 15.40 -35.29
N ILE A 259 24.67 15.93 -35.06
CA ILE A 259 25.39 15.77 -33.79
C ILE A 259 24.86 16.73 -32.73
N ASP A 260 24.63 17.99 -33.09
CA ASP A 260 24.36 19.07 -32.15
C ASP A 260 22.86 19.23 -31.87
N ARG A 261 21.97 18.88 -32.81
CA ARG A 261 20.52 18.98 -32.60
C ARG A 261 20.01 17.92 -31.62
N PRO A 262 19.33 18.32 -30.53
CA PRO A 262 18.66 17.39 -29.63
C PRO A 262 17.64 16.52 -30.36
N ARG A 263 17.55 15.25 -29.97
CA ARG A 263 16.61 14.26 -30.55
C ARG A 263 16.20 13.18 -29.56
N ILE A 264 14.99 12.68 -29.77
CA ILE A 264 14.49 11.44 -29.18
C ILE A 264 15.12 10.25 -29.90
N ARG A 265 15.46 9.20 -29.15
CA ARG A 265 15.89 7.91 -29.69
C ARG A 265 14.75 6.90 -29.64
N TYR A 266 14.50 6.25 -30.76
CA TYR A 266 13.52 5.16 -30.89
C TYR A 266 14.14 3.76 -30.75
N ASP A 267 15.47 3.68 -30.80
CA ASP A 267 16.26 2.45 -30.76
C ASP A 267 16.74 2.07 -29.34
N GLY A 268 16.27 2.78 -28.30
CA GLY A 268 16.69 2.56 -26.92
C GLY A 268 15.61 2.87 -25.88
N VAL A 269 15.99 2.79 -24.61
CA VAL A 269 15.12 3.03 -23.47
C VAL A 269 15.76 4.09 -22.56
N TYR A 270 14.96 5.06 -22.13
CA TYR A 270 15.35 6.05 -21.14
C TYR A 270 15.06 5.49 -19.74
N ILE A 271 16.05 5.55 -18.84
CA ILE A 271 15.97 4.93 -17.51
C ILE A 271 16.27 5.99 -16.47
N SER A 272 15.36 6.12 -15.50
CA SER A 272 15.57 6.92 -14.29
C SER A 272 15.70 5.98 -13.10
N THR A 273 16.84 6.04 -12.42
CA THR A 273 17.09 5.32 -11.16
C THR A 273 16.60 6.18 -10.00
N CYS A 274 15.65 5.67 -9.23
CA CYS A 274 15.05 6.38 -8.11
C CYS A 274 15.30 5.61 -6.82
N HIS A 275 15.73 6.31 -5.79
CA HIS A 275 16.00 5.76 -4.47
C HIS A 275 15.06 6.42 -3.48
N TYR A 276 14.44 5.63 -2.61
CA TYR A 276 13.71 6.18 -1.47
C TYR A 276 13.94 5.31 -0.24
N ILE A 277 13.81 5.97 0.89
CA ILE A 277 14.00 5.36 2.19
C ILE A 277 12.61 5.09 2.77
N ARG A 278 12.35 3.82 3.11
CA ARG A 278 11.11 3.42 3.77
C ARG A 278 11.41 2.99 5.21
N PRO A 279 10.76 3.58 6.22
CA PRO A 279 10.86 3.05 7.57
C PRO A 279 10.29 1.63 7.61
N GLY A 280 11.06 0.69 8.15
CA GLY A 280 10.62 -0.67 8.43
C GLY A 280 9.75 -0.70 9.69
N ALA A 281 8.92 -1.72 9.81
CA ALA A 281 8.13 -1.96 11.01
C ALA A 281 9.03 -2.57 12.09
N SER A 282 8.94 -2.05 13.31
CA SER A 282 9.61 -2.62 14.48
C SER A 282 8.68 -2.62 15.69
N ASP A 283 8.57 -3.77 16.35
CA ASP A 283 7.81 -3.90 17.60
C ASP A 283 8.59 -3.35 18.82
N THR A 284 9.87 -2.99 18.64
CA THR A 284 10.75 -2.46 19.70
C THR A 284 11.23 -1.04 19.40
N ALA A 285 11.21 -0.17 20.42
CA ALA A 285 11.58 1.25 20.28
C ALA A 285 13.08 1.48 19.96
N TRP A 286 13.95 0.51 20.25
CA TRP A 286 15.40 0.64 20.08
C TRP A 286 15.93 0.28 18.70
N ASN A 287 15.16 -0.42 17.86
CA ASN A 287 15.59 -0.82 16.51
C ASN A 287 14.52 -0.48 15.49
N LYS A 288 14.63 0.68 14.83
CA LYS A 288 13.79 1.04 13.69
C LYS A 288 14.56 0.72 12.40
N PRO A 289 14.38 -0.46 11.78
CA PRO A 289 15.07 -0.79 10.55
C PRO A 289 14.63 0.18 9.45
N ILE A 290 15.56 0.52 8.57
CA ILE A 290 15.32 1.42 7.45
C ILE A 290 15.60 0.65 6.17
N HIS A 291 14.61 0.56 5.28
CA HIS A 291 14.77 -0.07 3.97
C HIS A 291 15.18 0.98 2.95
N PHE A 292 16.34 0.78 2.33
CA PHE A 292 16.74 1.51 1.14
C PHE A 292 16.18 0.80 -0.09
N VAL A 293 15.21 1.41 -0.76
CA VAL A 293 14.53 0.81 -1.91
C VAL A 293 14.95 1.55 -3.18
N THR A 294 15.54 0.80 -4.11
CA THR A 294 15.82 1.25 -5.47
C THR A 294 14.70 0.80 -6.40
N TYR A 295 14.17 1.72 -7.17
CA TYR A 295 13.24 1.41 -8.26
C TYR A 295 13.60 2.19 -9.51
N TYR A 296 13.18 1.65 -10.65
CA TYR A 296 13.50 2.16 -11.97
C TYR A 296 12.24 2.63 -12.67
N ARG A 297 12.34 3.77 -13.35
CA ARG A 297 11.33 4.26 -14.30
C ARG A 297 11.88 4.14 -15.71
N TYR A 298 11.30 3.26 -16.49
CA TYR A 298 11.66 3.04 -17.89
C TYR A 298 10.69 3.79 -18.79
N ILE A 299 11.20 4.50 -19.81
CA ILE A 299 10.40 5.12 -20.87
C ILE A 299 10.98 4.71 -22.22
N ARG A 300 10.15 4.17 -23.11
CA ARG A 300 10.52 3.82 -24.48
C ARG A 300 9.59 4.51 -25.47
N PHE A 301 10.19 5.21 -26.44
CA PHE A 301 9.49 5.88 -27.53
C PHE A 301 9.54 5.01 -28.79
N PHE A 302 8.46 5.03 -29.57
CA PHE A 302 8.38 4.33 -30.84
C PHE A 302 8.17 5.30 -32.01
N PRO A 303 8.63 4.96 -33.23
CA PRO A 303 8.49 5.83 -34.40
C PRO A 303 7.05 6.12 -34.84
N ASP A 304 6.09 5.30 -34.39
CA ASP A 304 4.66 5.45 -34.67
C ASP A 304 3.96 6.49 -33.78
N GLY A 305 4.69 7.09 -32.83
CA GLY A 305 4.14 8.06 -31.87
C GLY A 305 3.63 7.43 -30.59
N THR A 306 3.77 6.12 -30.41
CA THR A 306 3.44 5.45 -29.14
C THR A 306 4.58 5.52 -28.14
N VAL A 307 4.24 5.47 -26.85
CA VAL A 307 5.20 5.45 -25.76
C VAL A 307 4.79 4.43 -24.71
N LEU A 308 5.78 3.73 -24.16
CA LEU A 308 5.63 2.84 -23.02
C LEU A 308 6.41 3.40 -21.84
N LYS A 309 5.76 3.47 -20.68
CA LYS A 309 6.41 3.77 -19.41
C LYS A 309 6.20 2.61 -18.45
N HIS A 310 7.26 2.13 -17.80
CA HIS A 310 7.15 1.05 -16.82
C HIS A 310 7.88 1.41 -15.52
N LEU A 311 7.23 1.20 -14.39
CA LEU A 311 7.82 1.35 -13.06
C LEU A 311 8.00 -0.03 -12.44
N THR A 312 9.21 -0.34 -12.00
CA THR A 312 9.52 -1.62 -11.35
C THR A 312 10.81 -1.52 -10.53
N THR A 313 10.97 -2.41 -9.55
CA THR A 313 12.25 -2.62 -8.84
C THR A 313 13.21 -3.51 -9.63
N ASP A 314 12.75 -4.13 -10.72
CA ASP A 314 13.57 -5.00 -11.57
C ASP A 314 14.67 -4.20 -12.31
N GLU A 315 15.90 -4.72 -12.29
CA GLU A 315 17.06 -4.09 -12.94
C GLU A 315 16.97 -4.05 -14.48
N PRO A 316 17.67 -3.10 -15.14
CA PRO A 316 17.56 -2.89 -16.59
C PRO A 316 17.84 -4.13 -17.45
N ILE A 317 18.77 -4.98 -17.02
CA ILE A 317 19.15 -6.20 -17.76
C ILE A 317 17.97 -7.16 -17.97
N HIS A 318 17.03 -7.18 -17.01
CA HIS A 318 15.86 -8.03 -17.03
C HIS A 318 14.67 -7.39 -17.74
N VAL A 319 14.60 -6.06 -17.84
CA VAL A 319 13.39 -5.33 -18.29
C VAL A 319 13.49 -4.82 -19.73
N VAL A 320 14.66 -4.30 -20.13
CA VAL A 320 14.83 -3.57 -21.40
C VAL A 320 14.42 -4.41 -22.62
N LYS A 321 14.68 -5.72 -22.59
CA LYS A 321 14.32 -6.65 -23.68
C LYS A 321 12.81 -6.82 -23.86
N TRP A 322 12.02 -6.64 -22.80
CA TRP A 322 10.57 -6.88 -22.83
C TRP A 322 9.74 -5.66 -23.18
N LEU A 323 10.32 -4.45 -23.14
CA LEU A 323 9.62 -3.20 -23.45
C LEU A 323 9.34 -3.06 -24.95
N VAL A 324 8.63 -4.01 -25.56
CA VAL A 324 8.22 -4.00 -26.97
C VAL A 324 6.74 -3.58 -27.10
N PRO A 325 6.27 -3.15 -28.29
CA PRO A 325 4.85 -2.86 -28.49
C PRO A 325 3.99 -4.05 -28.07
N GLY A 326 3.00 -3.82 -27.21
CA GLY A 326 2.15 -4.87 -26.65
C GLY A 326 2.59 -5.44 -25.29
N PHE A 327 3.73 -5.01 -24.74
CA PHE A 327 4.14 -5.38 -23.38
C PHE A 327 3.09 -4.98 -22.33
N HIS A 328 2.74 -5.89 -21.43
CA HIS A 328 1.72 -5.66 -20.41
C HIS A 328 2.14 -6.29 -19.07
N LYS A 329 2.27 -5.45 -18.04
CA LYS A 329 2.57 -5.83 -16.65
C LYS A 329 1.93 -4.79 -15.72
N LYS A 330 1.82 -5.08 -14.42
CA LYS A 330 1.43 -4.06 -13.43
C LYS A 330 2.38 -2.86 -13.50
N GLN A 331 1.85 -1.65 -13.29
CA GLN A 331 2.62 -0.40 -13.42
C GLN A 331 3.29 -0.21 -14.79
N CYS A 332 2.66 -0.68 -15.86
CA CYS A 332 3.03 -0.40 -17.24
C CYS A 332 1.98 0.51 -17.86
N PHE A 333 2.41 1.67 -18.34
CA PHE A 333 1.57 2.73 -18.89
C PHE A 333 1.75 2.74 -20.40
N HIS A 334 0.63 2.84 -21.11
CA HIS A 334 0.58 2.90 -22.57
C HIS A 334 0.06 4.26 -22.98
N GLY A 335 0.77 4.93 -23.89
CA GLY A 335 0.41 6.29 -24.28
C GLY A 335 0.86 6.66 -25.67
N LYS A 336 0.63 7.94 -25.98
CA LYS A 336 1.16 8.62 -27.16
C LYS A 336 1.99 9.81 -26.73
N PHE A 337 2.95 10.20 -27.57
CA PHE A 337 3.75 11.38 -27.36
C PHE A 337 3.68 12.32 -28.57
N LEU A 338 3.84 13.61 -28.30
CA LEU A 338 3.98 14.68 -29.28
C LEU A 338 5.28 15.43 -28.98
N LEU A 339 6.02 15.80 -30.02
CA LEU A 339 7.21 16.65 -29.88
C LEU A 339 6.86 18.06 -30.35
N GLU A 340 6.83 19.01 -29.43
CA GLU A 340 6.62 20.44 -29.66
C GLU A 340 7.95 21.20 -29.63
N ASN A 341 8.08 22.24 -30.45
CA ASN A 341 9.23 23.16 -30.46
C ASN A 341 10.63 22.52 -30.58
N ASN A 342 10.71 21.29 -31.14
CA ASN A 342 11.92 20.47 -31.30
C ASN A 342 12.59 19.95 -30.00
N ASP A 343 12.20 20.42 -28.82
CA ASP A 343 12.81 20.04 -27.55
C ASP A 343 11.82 19.66 -26.43
N HIS A 344 10.53 19.99 -26.54
CA HIS A 344 9.50 19.65 -25.55
C HIS A 344 8.69 18.43 -25.99
N ILE A 345 8.56 17.46 -25.10
CA ILE A 345 7.84 16.21 -25.33
C ILE A 345 6.62 16.18 -24.41
N MET A 346 5.44 16.17 -25.01
CA MET A 346 4.18 15.99 -24.32
C MET A 346 3.74 14.54 -24.44
N ILE A 347 3.54 13.86 -23.31
CA ILE A 347 3.15 12.46 -23.23
C ILE A 347 1.78 12.37 -22.57
N VAL A 348 0.86 11.64 -23.19
CA VAL A 348 -0.43 11.27 -22.62
C VAL A 348 -0.51 9.76 -22.56
N MET A 349 -0.65 9.20 -21.36
CA MET A 349 -0.61 7.75 -21.12
C MET A 349 -1.68 7.30 -20.13
N LYS A 350 -2.03 6.02 -20.18
CA LYS A 350 -3.01 5.38 -19.28
C LYS A 350 -2.39 4.14 -18.65
N ASP A 351 -2.72 3.88 -17.39
CA ASP A 351 -2.42 2.60 -16.75
C ASP A 351 -3.60 1.64 -17.00
N PRO A 352 -3.40 0.48 -17.64
CA PRO A 352 -4.44 -0.53 -17.83
C PRO A 352 -5.06 -1.03 -16.52
N SER A 353 -4.33 -0.94 -15.40
CA SER A 353 -4.83 -1.31 -14.07
C SER A 353 -5.71 -0.24 -13.42
N LEU A 354 -5.61 1.03 -13.85
CA LEU A 354 -6.39 2.16 -13.34
C LEU A 354 -7.35 2.66 -14.43
N LYS A 355 -8.58 2.15 -14.43
CA LYS A 355 -9.59 2.48 -15.46
C LYS A 355 -10.08 3.91 -15.28
N GLY A 356 -9.88 4.74 -16.30
CA GLY A 356 -10.40 6.11 -16.37
C GLY A 356 -9.35 7.19 -16.08
N GLU A 357 -8.18 6.82 -15.57
CA GLU A 357 -7.11 7.77 -15.28
C GLU A 357 -6.20 8.00 -16.51
N THR A 358 -5.91 9.27 -16.77
CA THR A 358 -4.93 9.71 -17.77
C THR A 358 -3.80 10.43 -17.06
N PHE A 359 -2.58 10.09 -17.43
CA PHE A 359 -1.36 10.70 -16.92
C PHE A 359 -0.73 11.51 -18.03
N ASN A 360 -0.50 12.79 -17.75
CA ASN A 360 0.15 13.73 -18.63
C ASN A 360 1.57 13.99 -18.11
N LEU A 361 2.52 14.00 -19.01
CA LEU A 361 3.93 14.17 -18.69
C LEU A 361 4.56 15.10 -19.73
N SER A 362 5.08 16.24 -19.27
CA SER A 362 5.92 17.15 -20.05
C SER A 362 7.39 16.89 -19.73
N LEU A 363 8.17 16.59 -20.76
CA LEU A 363 9.62 16.37 -20.67
C LEU A 363 10.36 17.30 -21.62
N LYS A 364 11.51 17.81 -21.19
CA LYS A 364 12.43 18.57 -22.04
C LYS A 364 13.65 17.74 -22.45
N ILE A 365 14.03 17.77 -23.72
CA ILE A 365 15.22 17.13 -24.25
C ILE A 365 16.43 18.02 -23.97
N LYS A 366 17.43 17.47 -23.25
CA LYS A 366 18.66 18.16 -22.92
C LYS A 366 19.88 17.40 -23.42
N THR A 367 20.81 18.10 -24.05
CA THR A 367 22.10 17.56 -24.46
C THR A 367 23.01 17.43 -23.23
N THR A 368 23.66 16.27 -23.07
CA THR A 368 24.60 16.03 -21.96
C THR A 368 25.99 16.49 -22.31
N HIS A 369 26.49 16.09 -23.48
CA HIS A 369 27.75 16.50 -24.10
C HIS A 369 27.63 16.36 -25.62
N ARG A 370 28.54 17.00 -26.37
CA ARG A 370 28.59 16.90 -27.84
C ARG A 370 28.64 15.43 -28.29
N GLY A 371 27.71 15.03 -29.15
CA GLY A 371 27.65 13.67 -29.70
C GLY A 371 27.32 12.55 -28.71
N ARG A 372 27.07 12.86 -27.43
CA ARG A 372 26.57 11.90 -26.43
C ARG A 372 25.04 11.79 -26.51
N HIS A 373 24.50 10.81 -25.79
CA HIS A 373 23.05 10.62 -25.73
C HIS A 373 22.36 11.78 -25.01
N ASN A 374 21.25 12.24 -25.58
CA ASN A 374 20.39 13.24 -24.96
C ASN A 374 19.71 12.65 -23.73
N LYS A 375 19.54 13.47 -22.69
CA LYS A 375 18.79 13.14 -21.48
C LYS A 375 17.42 13.80 -21.55
N LEU A 376 16.43 13.19 -20.90
CA LEU A 376 15.12 13.79 -20.67
C LEU A 376 15.08 14.36 -19.26
N VAL A 377 14.62 15.60 -19.15
CA VAL A 377 14.41 16.30 -17.88
C VAL A 377 12.91 16.49 -17.70
N TRP A 378 12.44 16.30 -16.47
CA TRP A 378 11.03 16.53 -16.13
C TRP A 378 10.77 18.02 -16.12
N ASP A 379 9.71 18.43 -16.82
CA ASP A 379 9.20 19.79 -16.80
C ASP A 379 7.93 19.82 -15.95
N GLU A 380 6.96 18.96 -16.28
CA GLU A 380 5.70 18.86 -15.56
C GLU A 380 5.18 17.42 -15.53
N TYR A 381 4.50 17.04 -14.46
CA TYR A 381 3.74 15.79 -14.38
C TYR A 381 2.38 16.06 -13.78
N THR A 382 1.35 15.94 -14.61
CA THR A 382 -0.03 16.17 -14.19
C THR A 382 -0.86 14.93 -14.43
N MET A 383 -1.72 14.61 -13.48
CA MET A 383 -2.84 13.73 -13.73
C MET A 383 -4.05 14.66 -13.81
N PRO A 384 -4.61 14.97 -14.99
CA PRO A 384 -5.88 15.69 -15.06
C PRO A 384 -6.91 14.86 -14.29
N THR A 385 -7.24 15.34 -13.10
CA THR A 385 -8.27 14.77 -12.23
C THR A 385 -9.61 15.01 -12.91
N TRP A 386 -10.01 14.06 -13.76
CA TRP A 386 -11.44 13.83 -13.94
C TRP A 386 -11.99 13.46 -12.56
N GLN A 387 -13.07 14.12 -12.15
CA GLN A 387 -13.77 13.86 -10.89
C GLN A 387 -14.08 12.35 -10.78
N VAL A 388 -13.37 11.66 -9.88
CA VAL A 388 -13.64 10.28 -9.54
C VAL A 388 -14.23 10.26 -8.13
N TYR A 389 -15.51 9.93 -8.05
CA TYR A 389 -16.14 9.44 -6.83
C TYR A 389 -15.38 8.21 -6.34
N THR A 390 -14.93 8.20 -5.09
CA THR A 390 -14.30 7.03 -4.48
C THR A 390 -15.39 6.11 -3.91
N GLU A 391 -15.65 5.01 -4.60
CA GLU A 391 -16.02 3.76 -3.92
C GLU A 391 -14.75 2.91 -3.85
N GLU A 392 -14.20 2.72 -2.64
CA GLU A 392 -13.48 1.52 -2.15
C GLU A 392 -12.44 1.86 -1.05
N GLY A 393 -12.88 1.78 0.22
CA GLY A 393 -12.22 0.97 1.27
C GLY A 393 -10.81 1.31 1.78
N ARG A 394 -10.14 2.35 1.31
CA ARG A 394 -8.96 2.94 1.97
C ARG A 394 -9.11 4.46 1.97
N SER A 395 -9.49 5.00 3.11
CA SER A 395 -9.87 6.40 3.24
C SER A 395 -8.69 7.35 3.15
N SER A 396 -8.39 7.81 1.93
CA SER A 396 -7.89 9.16 1.67
C SER A 396 -8.96 9.86 0.84
N THR A 397 -9.82 10.65 1.50
CA THR A 397 -10.81 11.48 0.82
C THR A 397 -10.11 12.69 0.21
N LEU A 398 -9.81 12.63 -1.09
CA LEU A 398 -9.52 13.81 -1.90
C LEU A 398 -10.85 14.48 -2.23
N ILE A 399 -11.10 15.67 -1.67
CA ILE A 399 -12.25 16.50 -2.02
C ILE A 399 -11.74 17.71 -2.80
N SER A 400 -12.09 17.78 -4.08
CA SER A 400 -11.96 19.00 -4.88
C SER A 400 -13.21 19.85 -4.71
N TYR A 401 -13.06 21.03 -4.13
CA TYR A 401 -14.09 22.07 -4.12
C TYR A 401 -14.38 22.53 -5.56
N ARG A 402 -15.67 22.71 -5.90
CA ARG A 402 -16.16 22.79 -7.28
C ARG A 402 -16.37 24.21 -7.81
N ASP A 403 -15.91 25.23 -7.09
CA ASP A 403 -15.87 26.59 -7.65
C ASP A 403 -14.44 26.93 -8.08
N PRO A 404 -14.24 27.43 -9.31
CA PRO A 404 -12.94 27.95 -9.73
C PRO A 404 -12.59 29.13 -8.83
N ASN A 405 -11.44 29.05 -8.18
CA ASN A 405 -10.89 30.15 -7.43
C ASN A 405 -10.58 31.32 -8.39
N ILE A 406 -11.52 32.25 -8.51
CA ILE A 406 -11.47 33.38 -9.47
C ILE A 406 -10.33 34.35 -9.14
N ARG A 407 -9.75 34.27 -7.92
CA ARG A 407 -8.69 35.15 -7.43
C ARG A 407 -7.28 34.54 -7.48
N GLY A 408 -7.14 33.25 -7.71
CA GLY A 408 -5.84 32.54 -7.71
C GLY A 408 -5.23 32.30 -6.31
N GLU A 409 -5.73 32.91 -5.24
CA GLU A 409 -5.22 32.78 -3.85
C GLU A 409 -5.84 31.59 -3.13
N SER A 410 -5.06 30.57 -2.75
CA SER A 410 -5.59 29.43 -1.97
C SER A 410 -4.57 28.88 -0.99
N LEU A 411 -5.06 28.21 0.05
CA LEU A 411 -4.22 27.50 1.01
C LEU A 411 -4.45 25.98 0.87
N TYR A 412 -3.40 25.27 0.46
CA TYR A 412 -3.40 23.82 0.46
C TYR A 412 -2.97 23.29 1.83
N ILE A 413 -3.74 22.40 2.41
CA ILE A 413 -3.49 21.81 3.74
C ILE A 413 -3.53 20.29 3.61
N ALA A 414 -2.39 19.65 3.86
CA ALA A 414 -2.23 18.22 3.99
C ALA A 414 -2.17 17.83 5.48
N ALA A 415 -3.19 17.14 5.96
CA ALA A 415 -3.30 16.59 7.30
C ALA A 415 -2.89 15.13 7.31
N SER A 416 -2.11 14.72 8.32
CA SER A 416 -1.70 13.34 8.55
C SER A 416 -1.96 12.95 10.00
N VAL A 417 -2.69 11.85 10.23
CA VAL A 417 -2.98 11.38 11.59
C VAL A 417 -1.74 10.66 12.12
N LEU A 418 -1.12 11.20 13.18
CA LEU A 418 0.11 10.65 13.77
C LEU A 418 -0.18 9.56 14.80
N SER A 419 -1.09 9.83 15.72
CA SER A 419 -1.40 8.94 16.82
C SER A 419 -2.84 9.09 17.28
N VAL A 420 -3.39 7.98 17.77
CA VAL A 420 -4.72 7.91 18.39
C VAL A 420 -4.54 7.32 19.79
N ASP A 421 -5.04 8.04 20.79
CA ASP A 421 -5.09 7.61 22.18
C ASP A 421 -6.55 7.56 22.62
N PHE A 422 -7.07 6.35 22.86
CA PHE A 422 -8.46 6.18 23.30
C PHE A 422 -8.65 6.51 24.78
N SER A 423 -7.63 6.26 25.61
CA SER A 423 -7.71 6.48 27.06
C SER A 423 -7.91 7.96 27.36
N GLN A 424 -7.16 8.81 26.64
CA GLN A 424 -7.31 10.26 26.73
C GLN A 424 -8.37 10.83 25.78
N LYS A 425 -8.99 9.96 24.96
CA LYS A 425 -9.91 10.32 23.88
C LYS A 425 -9.35 11.41 22.96
N THR A 426 -8.09 11.29 22.56
CA THR A 426 -7.40 12.29 21.74
C THR A 426 -6.79 11.69 20.48
N TYR A 427 -6.80 12.46 19.40
CA TYR A 427 -6.00 12.18 18.22
C TYR A 427 -5.08 13.36 17.90
N THR A 428 -3.85 13.05 17.49
CA THR A 428 -2.86 14.06 17.11
C THR A 428 -2.72 14.05 15.59
N ILE A 429 -2.98 15.20 14.97
CA ILE A 429 -2.87 15.41 13.53
C ILE A 429 -1.74 16.39 13.25
N ASN A 430 -0.91 16.06 12.28
CA ASN A 430 0.10 16.94 11.73
C ASN A 430 -0.41 17.58 10.44
N PHE A 431 -0.49 18.90 10.41
CA PHE A 431 -0.91 19.72 9.28
C PHE A 431 0.30 20.33 8.60
N VAL A 432 0.52 19.95 7.35
CA VAL A 432 1.48 20.59 6.43
C VAL A 432 0.71 21.52 5.53
N MET A 433 1.16 22.77 5.41
CA MET A 433 0.40 23.81 4.72
C MET A 433 1.26 24.42 3.62
N GLN A 434 0.64 24.76 2.49
CA GLN A 434 1.28 25.39 1.35
C GLN A 434 0.36 26.47 0.80
N ALA A 435 0.83 27.71 0.78
CA ALA A 435 0.12 28.83 0.18
C ALA A 435 0.38 28.86 -1.34
N ASN A 436 -0.69 29.11 -2.10
CA ASN A 436 -0.68 29.13 -3.57
C ASN A 436 -1.21 30.47 -4.09
N GLY A 437 -0.75 30.85 -5.29
CA GLY A 437 -1.13 32.10 -5.96
C GLY A 437 -0.42 33.32 -5.38
N THR A 438 -1.09 34.46 -5.35
CA THR A 438 -0.55 35.72 -4.80
C THR A 438 -0.35 35.71 -3.28
N LEU A 439 -0.83 34.66 -2.60
CA LEU A 439 -0.66 34.46 -1.16
C LEU A 439 0.79 34.13 -0.78
N ALA A 440 1.60 33.59 -1.70
CA ALA A 440 3.01 33.26 -1.48
C ALA A 440 3.94 33.72 -2.61
N ASN A 441 5.19 34.01 -2.25
CA ASN A 441 6.27 34.31 -3.22
C ASN A 441 6.81 33.04 -3.89
N GLU A 442 7.64 33.20 -4.92
CA GLU A 442 8.33 32.11 -5.65
C GLU A 442 9.14 31.16 -4.73
N ILE A 443 9.47 31.62 -3.52
CA ILE A 443 10.23 30.89 -2.49
C ILE A 443 9.30 30.18 -1.47
N GLY A 444 7.98 30.38 -1.56
CA GLY A 444 6.98 29.78 -0.66
C GLY A 444 6.72 30.52 0.65
N GLN A 445 7.21 31.76 0.79
CA GLN A 445 6.95 32.65 1.93
C GLN A 445 5.63 33.41 1.75
N LEU A 446 4.92 33.66 2.85
CA LEU A 446 3.65 34.39 2.85
C LEU A 446 3.80 35.87 2.48
N ASN A 447 2.92 36.37 1.61
CA ASN A 447 2.87 37.80 1.24
C ASN A 447 1.95 38.65 2.12
N GLN A 448 1.04 38.00 2.85
CA GLN A 448 0.04 38.65 3.68
C GLN A 448 -0.09 37.92 5.02
N ARG A 449 -0.55 38.64 6.05
CA ARG A 449 -0.79 38.07 7.38
C ARG A 449 -2.07 37.25 7.39
N ILE A 450 -1.98 36.01 7.81
CA ILE A 450 -3.10 35.07 7.86
C ILE A 450 -3.24 34.51 9.27
N THR A 451 -4.48 34.29 9.70
CA THR A 451 -4.76 33.55 10.93
C THR A 451 -5.44 32.24 10.57
N LEU A 452 -4.89 31.14 11.10
CA LEU A 452 -5.43 29.81 10.98
C LEU A 452 -6.07 29.39 12.29
N ARG A 453 -7.33 28.97 12.24
CA ARG A 453 -8.07 28.55 13.42
C ARG A 453 -8.48 27.09 13.30
N PHE A 454 -8.02 26.30 14.26
CA PHE A 454 -8.35 24.89 14.42
C PHE A 454 -9.38 24.76 15.55
N SER A 455 -10.65 24.63 15.17
CA SER A 455 -11.80 24.59 16.06
C SER A 455 -11.88 25.82 16.99
N ALA A 456 -12.66 25.75 18.07
CA ALA A 456 -12.82 26.82 19.04
C ALA A 456 -11.58 27.03 19.95
N ILE A 457 -10.55 26.16 19.86
CA ILE A 457 -9.57 25.96 20.94
C ILE A 457 -8.18 26.55 20.63
N LYS A 458 -7.71 26.57 19.37
CA LYS A 458 -6.37 27.10 19.03
C LYS A 458 -6.37 27.92 17.74
N SER A 459 -5.78 29.11 17.80
CA SER A 459 -5.47 29.96 16.65
C SER A 459 -3.96 30.10 16.49
N TYR A 460 -3.49 30.11 15.24
CA TYR A 460 -2.11 30.35 14.86
C TYR A 460 -2.08 31.56 13.95
N ASP A 461 -1.40 32.61 14.39
CA ASP A 461 -1.19 33.83 13.62
C ASP A 461 0.15 33.72 12.89
N LEU A 462 0.13 33.95 11.58
CA LEU A 462 1.29 33.83 10.70
C LEU A 462 1.59 35.19 10.06
N GLU A 463 2.85 35.62 10.14
CA GLU A 463 3.28 36.93 9.67
C GLU A 463 3.71 36.91 8.19
N THR A 464 3.86 38.10 7.61
CA THR A 464 4.40 38.28 6.27
C THR A 464 5.88 37.86 6.23
N GLY A 465 6.26 37.02 5.27
CA GLY A 465 7.62 36.49 5.14
C GLY A 465 7.84 35.14 5.82
N ASP A 466 6.88 34.66 6.62
CA ASP A 466 6.96 33.36 7.27
C ASP A 466 6.84 32.21 6.25
N VAL A 467 7.57 31.13 6.53
CA VAL A 467 7.40 29.84 5.86
C VAL A 467 6.39 29.02 6.67
N LEU A 468 5.43 28.42 5.98
CA LEU A 468 4.39 27.59 6.60
C LEU A 468 4.98 26.28 7.13
N ASN A 469 5.37 26.28 8.41
CA ASN A 469 5.89 25.09 9.08
C ASN A 469 4.76 24.12 9.45
N PRO A 470 5.04 22.79 9.53
CA PRO A 470 4.06 21.82 9.98
C PRO A 470 3.58 22.08 11.40
N ILE A 471 2.26 22.07 11.62
CA ILE A 471 1.64 22.28 12.93
C ILE A 471 1.02 20.98 13.42
N GLN A 472 1.33 20.59 14.65
CA GLN A 472 0.67 19.48 15.33
C GLN A 472 -0.45 19.98 16.22
N VAL A 473 -1.66 19.48 15.98
CA VAL A 473 -2.84 19.80 16.79
C VAL A 473 -3.44 18.51 17.35
N THR A 474 -3.73 18.54 18.64
CA THR A 474 -4.40 17.46 19.35
C THR A 474 -5.87 17.83 19.52
N PHE A 475 -6.74 16.96 19.03
CA PHE A 475 -8.20 17.10 19.14
C PHE A 475 -8.76 16.00 20.04
N LYS A 476 -9.93 16.27 20.63
CA LYS A 476 -10.66 15.29 21.45
C LYS A 476 -11.76 14.64 20.63
N TYR A 477 -12.12 13.39 20.96
CA TYR A 477 -13.32 12.76 20.43
C TYR A 477 -14.57 13.29 21.16
N ASP A 478 -15.65 13.48 20.41
CA ASP A 478 -16.93 13.95 20.93
C ASP A 478 -17.77 12.78 21.44
N GLU A 479 -17.73 11.65 20.71
CA GLU A 479 -18.54 10.47 20.99
C GLU A 479 -17.71 9.18 20.86
N GLY A 480 -18.07 8.16 21.66
CA GLY A 480 -17.41 6.85 21.66
C GLY A 480 -17.08 6.33 23.07
N SER A 481 -17.23 5.02 23.25
CA SER A 481 -17.00 4.32 24.52
C SER A 481 -16.03 3.17 24.32
N GLU A 482 -15.02 3.07 25.21
CA GLU A 482 -14.07 1.95 25.22
C GLU A 482 -14.71 0.60 25.61
N ILE A 483 -15.88 0.65 26.24
CA ILE A 483 -16.61 -0.55 26.70
C ILE A 483 -16.94 -1.45 25.50
N ASP A 484 -17.19 -0.88 24.32
CA ASP A 484 -17.66 -1.62 23.14
C ASP A 484 -16.54 -2.35 22.37
N TYR A 485 -15.31 -2.34 22.88
CA TYR A 485 -14.18 -3.06 22.27
C TYR A 485 -14.50 -4.54 22.02
N PRO A 486 -14.16 -5.11 20.83
CA PRO A 486 -13.36 -4.54 19.74
C PRO A 486 -14.17 -3.88 18.59
N LEU A 487 -15.48 -3.67 18.79
CA LEU A 487 -16.39 -3.08 17.79
C LEU A 487 -16.67 -1.59 18.09
N ASP A 488 -15.76 -0.97 18.82
CA ASP A 488 -15.76 0.43 19.22
C ASP A 488 -15.61 1.36 18.01
N PHE A 489 -16.44 2.40 17.98
CA PHE A 489 -16.38 3.51 17.04
C PHE A 489 -16.34 4.83 17.80
N TYR A 490 -15.47 5.73 17.36
CA TYR A 490 -15.29 7.06 17.92
C TYR A 490 -15.56 8.10 16.84
N SER A 491 -16.29 9.14 17.18
CA SER A 491 -16.55 10.28 16.31
C SER A 491 -15.89 11.52 16.90
N GLY A 492 -15.18 12.27 16.07
CA GLY A 492 -14.71 13.61 16.41
C GLY A 492 -14.97 14.56 15.26
N VAL A 493 -15.42 15.77 15.57
CA VAL A 493 -15.59 16.86 14.61
C VAL A 493 -14.56 17.94 14.92
N PHE A 494 -13.87 18.45 13.90
CA PHE A 494 -13.10 19.68 14.03
C PHE A 494 -13.31 20.59 12.83
N ASP A 495 -13.38 21.89 13.14
CA ASP A 495 -13.53 22.93 12.13
C ASP A 495 -12.17 23.54 11.79
N LEU A 496 -11.96 23.85 10.52
CA LEU A 496 -10.77 24.54 10.02
C LEU A 496 -11.20 25.71 9.14
N PHE A 497 -10.66 26.89 9.44
CA PHE A 497 -10.87 28.09 8.65
C PHE A 497 -9.67 29.03 8.72
N ALA A 498 -9.47 29.78 7.63
CA ALA A 498 -8.38 30.71 7.44
C ALA A 498 -8.95 32.08 7.04
N TYR A 499 -8.46 33.14 7.67
CA TYR A 499 -8.87 34.51 7.36
C TYR A 499 -7.67 35.45 7.35
N TYR A 500 -7.81 36.57 6.64
CA TYR A 500 -6.83 37.64 6.69
C TYR A 500 -6.89 38.37 8.02
N MET A 501 -5.73 38.68 8.61
CA MET A 501 -5.67 39.34 9.92
C MET A 501 -6.36 40.72 9.93
N ASN A 502 -6.37 41.40 8.77
CA ASN A 502 -6.93 42.74 8.61
C ASN A 502 -8.45 42.75 8.36
N ASP A 503 -9.02 41.63 7.93
CA ASP A 503 -10.45 41.51 7.63
C ASP A 503 -10.93 40.08 7.90
N THR A 504 -11.58 39.89 9.05
CA THR A 504 -12.14 38.61 9.48
C THR A 504 -13.37 38.18 8.66
N SER A 505 -13.91 39.06 7.81
CA SER A 505 -15.01 38.75 6.90
C SER A 505 -14.54 38.15 5.58
N GLN A 506 -13.24 38.29 5.26
CA GLN A 506 -12.65 37.72 4.04
C GLN A 506 -11.94 36.39 4.36
N SER A 507 -12.64 35.29 4.08
CA SER A 507 -12.09 33.94 4.22
C SER A 507 -11.18 33.56 3.03
N ILE A 508 -10.14 32.78 3.32
CA ILE A 508 -9.20 32.25 2.32
C ILE A 508 -9.70 30.86 1.93
N PRO A 509 -9.84 30.55 0.62
CA PRO A 509 -10.29 29.23 0.20
C PRO A 509 -9.23 28.17 0.51
N ILE A 510 -9.64 27.10 1.18
CA ILE A 510 -8.78 26.01 1.63
C ILE A 510 -9.01 24.76 0.79
N THR A 511 -7.93 24.16 0.29
CA THR A 511 -7.95 22.80 -0.25
C THR A 511 -7.40 21.85 0.81
N PHE A 512 -8.18 20.83 1.19
CA PHE A 512 -7.84 19.96 2.30
C PHE A 512 -7.61 18.51 1.84
N HIS A 513 -6.50 17.91 2.29
CA HIS A 513 -6.13 16.53 2.04
C HIS A 513 -5.87 15.82 3.37
N LEU A 514 -6.56 14.72 3.67
CA LEU A 514 -6.31 13.91 4.87
C LEU A 514 -5.72 12.55 4.50
N ASP A 515 -4.55 12.24 5.06
CA ASP A 515 -3.99 10.89 5.12
C ASP A 515 -4.17 10.33 6.54
N ALA A 516 -5.05 9.35 6.68
CA ALA A 516 -5.36 8.71 7.94
C ALA A 516 -5.14 7.20 7.81
N SER A 517 -3.87 6.77 7.87
CA SER A 517 -3.46 5.38 7.66
C SER A 517 -2.64 4.83 8.83
N ILE A 518 -3.33 4.43 9.91
CA ILE A 518 -2.71 3.71 11.05
C ILE A 518 -3.13 2.25 10.99
N THR A 519 -2.17 1.32 11.10
CA THR A 519 -2.38 -0.13 10.90
C THR A 519 -3.48 -0.73 11.77
N SER A 520 -3.65 -0.21 12.99
CA SER A 520 -4.62 -0.72 13.95
C SER A 520 -6.03 -0.13 13.79
N PHE A 521 -6.19 0.90 12.96
CA PHE A 521 -7.41 1.71 12.89
C PHE A 521 -7.95 1.84 11.46
N HIS A 522 -9.25 2.08 11.39
CA HIS A 522 -9.96 2.42 10.19
C HIS A 522 -10.58 3.80 10.37
N PHE A 523 -10.21 4.73 9.51
CA PHE A 523 -10.75 6.10 9.54
C PHE A 523 -11.77 6.26 8.42
N MET A 524 -12.87 6.95 8.70
CA MET A 524 -13.92 7.33 7.74
C MET A 524 -14.12 8.85 7.90
N PRO A 525 -13.29 9.65 7.21
CA PRO A 525 -13.45 11.10 7.21
C PRO A 525 -14.64 11.51 6.34
N THR A 526 -15.43 12.44 6.86
CA THR A 526 -16.53 13.11 6.16
C THR A 526 -16.29 14.61 6.28
N LEU A 527 -16.29 15.31 5.16
CA LEU A 527 -16.15 16.78 5.12
C LEU A 527 -17.53 17.39 4.91
N GLU A 528 -17.92 18.27 5.82
CA GLU A 528 -19.11 19.09 5.75
C GLU A 528 -18.69 20.54 5.53
N HIS A 529 -19.16 21.13 4.45
CA HIS A 529 -18.84 22.50 4.09
C HIS A 529 -20.00 23.41 4.47
N HIS A 530 -19.71 24.38 5.33
CA HIS A 530 -20.72 25.31 5.86
C HIS A 530 -20.43 26.72 5.35
N GLN A 531 -21.21 27.19 4.38
CA GLN A 531 -21.17 28.58 3.92
C GLN A 531 -22.30 29.39 4.57
N GLN A 532 -21.92 30.46 5.26
CA GLN A 532 -22.88 31.46 5.75
C GLN A 532 -22.93 32.63 4.76
N TYR A 533 -24.14 32.97 4.31
CA TYR A 533 -24.41 34.11 3.43
C TYR A 533 -25.21 35.18 4.18
N GLN A 534 -24.77 36.45 4.11
CA GLN A 534 -25.65 37.62 4.27
C GLN A 534 -25.52 38.47 3.01
N ASN A 535 -26.64 39.01 2.53
CA ASN A 535 -26.70 39.98 1.42
C ASN A 535 -25.91 39.59 0.16
N GLY A 536 -25.86 38.30 -0.18
CA GLY A 536 -25.20 37.81 -1.41
C GLY A 536 -23.67 37.71 -1.34
N THR A 537 -23.05 37.98 -0.18
CA THR A 537 -21.61 37.82 0.06
C THR A 537 -21.34 36.68 1.05
N VAL A 538 -20.34 35.84 0.75
CA VAL A 538 -19.88 34.73 1.62
C VAL A 538 -19.21 35.34 2.85
N LEU A 539 -19.81 35.19 4.03
CA LEU A 539 -19.33 35.77 5.30
C LEU A 539 -18.24 34.92 5.97
N SER A 540 -18.33 33.59 5.81
CA SER A 540 -17.29 32.68 6.27
C SER A 540 -17.37 31.37 5.50
N ASP A 541 -16.22 30.93 5.00
CA ASP A 541 -16.01 29.63 4.39
C ASP A 541 -15.46 28.68 5.46
N ARG A 542 -16.31 27.79 5.98
CA ARG A 542 -15.94 26.87 7.06
C ARG A 542 -15.92 25.44 6.53
N ILE A 543 -14.80 24.76 6.76
CA ILE A 543 -14.65 23.34 6.48
C ILE A 543 -14.73 22.59 7.81
N SER A 544 -15.78 21.81 8.01
CA SER A 544 -15.96 20.91 9.15
C SER A 544 -15.52 19.50 8.75
N LEU A 545 -14.51 18.95 9.40
CA LEU A 545 -14.06 17.59 9.18
C LEU A 545 -14.58 16.70 10.33
N LYS A 546 -15.47 15.77 9.99
CA LYS A 546 -15.95 14.72 10.88
C LYS A 546 -15.14 13.45 10.62
N ILE A 547 -14.34 13.02 11.59
CA ILE A 547 -13.58 11.78 11.53
C ILE A 547 -14.29 10.72 12.35
N LEU A 548 -14.77 9.66 11.69
CA LEU A 548 -15.21 8.44 12.34
C LEU A 548 -14.04 7.44 12.38
N THR A 549 -13.58 7.09 13.57
CA THR A 549 -12.46 6.16 13.81
C THR A 549 -12.98 4.86 14.40
N GLY A 550 -12.69 3.73 13.76
CA GLY A 550 -12.96 2.39 14.30
C GLY A 550 -11.71 1.51 14.29
N ARG A 551 -11.79 0.31 14.87
CA ARG A 551 -10.69 -0.68 14.78
C ARG A 551 -10.57 -1.26 13.38
N SER A 552 -9.35 -1.57 12.96
CA SER A 552 -9.14 -2.23 11.67
C SER A 552 -9.80 -3.62 11.64
N THR A 553 -10.18 -4.09 10.45
CA THR A 553 -10.73 -5.44 10.26
C THR A 553 -9.77 -6.53 10.74
N THR A 554 -8.46 -6.29 10.63
CA THR A 554 -7.42 -7.20 11.13
C THR A 554 -7.39 -7.24 12.65
N THR A 555 -7.49 -6.09 13.32
CA THR A 555 -7.55 -5.98 14.79
C THR A 555 -8.81 -6.65 15.35
N GLN A 556 -9.95 -6.43 14.70
CA GLN A 556 -11.22 -7.08 15.05
C GLN A 556 -11.12 -8.61 14.91
N GLY A 557 -10.62 -9.09 13.76
CA GLY A 557 -10.43 -10.52 13.51
C GLY A 557 -9.48 -11.18 14.51
N PHE A 558 -8.36 -10.54 14.82
CA PHE A 558 -7.40 -11.03 15.81
C PHE A 558 -8.00 -11.08 17.22
N SER A 559 -8.73 -10.05 17.64
CA SER A 559 -9.38 -10.01 18.96
C SER A 559 -10.44 -11.08 19.11
N ILE A 560 -11.28 -11.28 18.08
CA ILE A 560 -12.27 -12.37 18.05
C ILE A 560 -11.58 -13.74 18.13
N PHE A 561 -10.48 -13.92 17.40
CA PHE A 561 -9.69 -15.15 17.44
C PHE A 561 -9.15 -15.44 18.86
N ILE A 562 -8.58 -14.44 19.55
CA ILE A 562 -8.12 -14.61 20.94
C ILE A 562 -9.29 -14.96 21.87
N CYS A 563 -10.45 -14.32 21.72
CA CYS A 563 -11.64 -14.68 22.51
C CYS A 563 -12.07 -16.14 22.30
N ILE A 564 -12.08 -16.61 21.05
CA ILE A 564 -12.40 -18.01 20.73
C ILE A 564 -11.35 -18.95 21.33
N LEU A 565 -10.06 -18.60 21.24
CA LEU A 565 -8.97 -19.38 21.80
C LEU A 565 -9.12 -19.52 23.33
N MET A 566 -9.44 -18.44 24.03
CA MET A 566 -9.67 -18.46 25.48
C MET A 566 -10.86 -19.34 25.87
N TRP A 567 -11.95 -19.29 25.09
CA TRP A 567 -13.11 -20.17 25.27
C TRP A 567 -12.76 -21.65 25.00
N LEU A 568 -11.96 -21.94 23.98
CA LEU A 568 -11.53 -23.29 23.69
C LEU A 568 -10.66 -23.87 24.82
N LEU A 569 -9.71 -23.09 25.34
CA LEU A 569 -8.88 -23.48 26.47
C LEU A 569 -9.71 -23.70 27.75
N SER A 570 -10.66 -22.81 28.05
CA SER A 570 -11.51 -22.93 29.24
C SER A 570 -12.46 -24.13 29.17
N LEU A 571 -13.07 -24.38 28.01
CA LEU A 571 -13.95 -25.53 27.79
C LEU A 571 -13.20 -26.86 27.81
N LEU A 572 -11.99 -26.92 27.24
CA LEU A 572 -11.13 -28.10 27.35
C LEU A 572 -10.76 -28.40 28.80
N MET A 573 -10.43 -27.38 29.59
CA MET A 573 -10.17 -27.55 31.02
C MET A 573 -11.43 -27.97 31.78
N GLY A 574 -12.59 -27.42 31.42
CA GLY A 574 -13.89 -27.81 31.96
C GLY A 574 -14.24 -29.28 31.67
N LEU A 575 -14.02 -29.74 30.44
CA LEU A 575 -14.19 -31.13 30.05
C LEU A 575 -13.22 -32.06 30.78
N PHE A 576 -11.97 -31.63 30.97
CA PHE A 576 -11.01 -32.39 31.76
C PHE A 576 -11.45 -32.51 33.21
N GLY A 577 -11.88 -31.41 33.84
CA GLY A 577 -12.46 -31.41 35.18
C GLY A 577 -13.68 -32.34 35.29
N PHE A 578 -14.59 -32.27 34.31
CA PHE A 578 -15.75 -33.16 34.24
C PHE A 578 -15.35 -34.64 34.17
N GLN A 579 -14.36 -35.01 33.37
CA GLN A 579 -13.89 -36.40 33.27
C GLN A 579 -13.26 -36.90 34.58
N VAL A 580 -12.48 -36.06 35.27
CA VAL A 580 -11.89 -36.41 36.56
C VAL A 580 -12.98 -36.61 37.61
N VAL A 581 -13.93 -35.68 37.71
CA VAL A 581 -15.01 -35.73 38.71
C VAL A 581 -15.97 -36.89 38.44
N PHE A 582 -16.60 -36.94 37.27
CA PHE A 582 -17.72 -37.85 36.99
C PHE A 582 -17.29 -39.20 36.41
N ARG A 583 -16.29 -39.21 35.52
CA ARG A 583 -15.81 -40.46 34.89
C ARG A 583 -14.71 -41.16 35.67
N LYS A 584 -14.38 -40.64 36.87
CA LYS A 584 -13.33 -41.15 37.75
C LYS A 584 -11.97 -41.32 37.06
N ARG A 585 -11.67 -40.45 36.08
CA ARG A 585 -10.35 -40.43 35.41
C ARG A 585 -9.27 -40.14 36.46
N ARG A 586 -8.17 -40.90 36.44
CA ARG A 586 -6.99 -40.63 37.28
C ARG A 586 -6.32 -39.33 36.82
N ALA A 587 -6.00 -38.45 37.75
CA ALA A 587 -5.30 -37.20 37.51
C ALA A 587 -3.95 -37.27 38.23
N ASP A 588 -2.86 -37.13 37.48
CA ASP A 588 -1.52 -37.08 38.06
C ASP A 588 -1.18 -35.66 38.52
N ALA A 589 -0.12 -35.51 39.31
CA ALA A 589 0.33 -34.20 39.81
C ALA A 589 0.54 -33.18 38.68
N HIS A 590 1.14 -33.61 37.56
CA HIS A 590 1.33 -32.77 36.38
C HIS A 590 0.00 -32.30 35.76
N ALA A 591 -1.03 -33.15 35.78
CA ALA A 591 -2.33 -32.80 35.21
C ALA A 591 -3.09 -31.78 36.08
N CYS A 592 -2.85 -31.79 37.40
CA CYS A 592 -3.39 -30.78 38.32
C CYS A 592 -2.77 -29.40 38.08
N MET A 593 -1.50 -29.35 37.65
CA MET A 593 -0.79 -28.09 37.39
C MET A 593 -1.31 -27.35 36.16
N ILE A 594 -1.79 -28.06 35.12
CA ILE A 594 -2.29 -27.46 33.86
C ILE A 594 -3.36 -26.40 34.12
N GLY A 595 -4.27 -26.64 35.07
CA GLY A 595 -5.33 -25.70 35.41
C GLY A 595 -4.80 -24.40 36.03
N ILE A 596 -3.87 -24.52 36.98
CA ILE A 596 -3.24 -23.39 37.66
C ILE A 596 -2.40 -22.57 36.67
N THR A 597 -1.59 -23.23 35.83
CA THR A 597 -0.77 -22.54 34.84
C THR A 597 -1.63 -21.80 33.82
N THR A 598 -2.76 -22.38 33.41
CA THR A 598 -3.68 -21.73 32.46
C THR A 598 -4.36 -20.51 33.09
N LEU A 599 -4.67 -20.55 34.39
CA LEU A 599 -5.25 -19.42 35.12
C LEU A 599 -4.31 -18.20 35.12
N PHE A 600 -3.01 -18.42 35.35
CA PHE A 600 -2.00 -17.35 35.32
C PHE A 600 -1.60 -16.91 33.90
N ALA A 601 -1.79 -17.76 32.90
CA ALA A 601 -1.53 -17.41 31.50
C ALA A 601 -2.64 -16.58 30.86
N LEU A 602 -3.89 -16.70 31.34
CA LEU A 602 -5.06 -16.06 30.73
C LEU A 602 -4.97 -14.52 30.65
N PRO A 603 -4.47 -13.80 31.67
CA PRO A 603 -4.26 -12.35 31.59
C PRO A 603 -3.28 -11.96 30.48
N ALA A 604 -2.20 -12.72 30.28
CA ALA A 604 -1.21 -12.46 29.23
C ALA A 604 -1.80 -12.68 27.82
N VAL A 605 -2.63 -13.72 27.66
CA VAL A 605 -3.36 -13.98 26.41
C VAL A 605 -4.36 -12.87 26.10
N ARG A 606 -5.06 -12.37 27.13
CA ARG A 606 -5.96 -11.22 27.01
C ARG A 606 -5.21 -9.94 26.62
N SER A 607 -4.06 -9.64 27.26
CA SER A 607 -3.26 -8.45 26.95
C SER A 607 -2.57 -8.49 25.59
N ALA A 608 -2.52 -9.65 24.92
CA ALA A 608 -2.00 -9.75 23.56
C ALA A 608 -2.91 -9.10 22.51
N GLN A 609 -4.16 -8.77 22.86
CA GLN A 609 -5.10 -8.08 21.97
C GLN A 609 -4.63 -6.63 21.68
N PRO A 610 -4.54 -6.18 20.40
CA PRO A 610 -3.98 -4.88 20.07
C PRO A 610 -4.82 -3.70 20.56
N GLY A 611 -4.26 -2.92 21.48
CA GLY A 611 -4.89 -1.71 22.01
C GLY A 611 -6.18 -2.00 22.78
N ILE A 612 -6.24 -3.14 23.46
CA ILE A 612 -7.32 -3.49 24.40
C ILE A 612 -7.32 -2.49 25.56
N PRO A 613 -8.49 -1.96 25.96
CA PRO A 613 -8.60 -1.08 27.12
C PRO A 613 -8.47 -1.86 28.44
N ASP A 614 -8.56 -1.11 29.54
CA ASP A 614 -8.61 -1.66 30.89
C ASP A 614 -9.75 -2.69 31.07
N VAL A 615 -9.65 -3.47 32.14
CA VAL A 615 -10.59 -4.56 32.44
C VAL A 615 -12.01 -4.02 32.59
N GLY A 616 -12.94 -4.55 31.80
CA GLY A 616 -14.36 -4.13 31.83
C GLY A 616 -15.03 -3.98 30.47
N CYS A 617 -14.35 -4.26 29.37
CA CYS A 617 -14.93 -4.18 28.03
C CYS A 617 -15.87 -5.38 27.70
N VAL A 618 -16.65 -5.27 26.63
CA VAL A 618 -17.56 -6.32 26.15
C VAL A 618 -16.84 -7.65 25.92
N SER A 619 -15.61 -7.61 25.38
CA SER A 619 -14.73 -8.79 25.24
C SER A 619 -14.49 -9.50 26.58
N ASP A 620 -14.32 -8.74 27.67
CA ASP A 620 -14.09 -9.29 29.00
C ASP A 620 -15.35 -9.89 29.62
N ILE A 621 -16.48 -9.18 29.46
CA ILE A 621 -17.78 -9.61 29.97
C ILE A 621 -18.25 -10.88 29.27
N LEU A 622 -18.01 -11.00 27.96
CA LEU A 622 -18.40 -12.17 27.17
C LEU A 622 -17.41 -13.33 27.25
N GLY A 623 -16.15 -13.08 27.60
CA GLY A 623 -15.10 -14.10 27.53
C GLY A 623 -14.27 -14.19 28.81
N TYR A 624 -13.48 -13.17 29.10
CA TYR A 624 -12.44 -13.22 30.13
C TYR A 624 -12.95 -13.68 31.51
N TYR A 625 -14.04 -13.10 32.02
CA TYR A 625 -14.56 -13.45 33.34
C TYR A 625 -15.11 -14.87 33.42
N TRP A 626 -15.89 -15.30 32.42
CA TRP A 626 -16.44 -16.66 32.37
C TRP A 626 -15.33 -17.70 32.21
N ASN A 627 -14.34 -17.43 31.37
CA ASN A 627 -13.21 -18.32 31.15
C ASN A 627 -12.37 -18.48 32.42
N MET A 628 -12.09 -17.40 33.15
CA MET A 628 -11.41 -17.48 34.44
C MET A 628 -12.22 -18.29 35.46
N ALA A 629 -13.53 -18.05 35.58
CA ALA A 629 -14.39 -18.77 36.51
C ALA A 629 -14.44 -20.28 36.20
N ILE A 630 -14.58 -20.66 34.93
CA ILE A 630 -14.60 -22.06 34.50
C ILE A 630 -13.28 -22.75 34.84
N ILE A 631 -12.14 -22.13 34.51
CA ILE A 631 -10.82 -22.70 34.77
C ILE A 631 -10.57 -22.81 36.28
N ALA A 632 -10.92 -21.80 37.08
CA ALA A 632 -10.76 -21.81 38.52
C ALA A 632 -11.58 -22.94 39.17
N CYS A 633 -12.88 -23.01 38.88
CA CYS A 633 -13.77 -24.06 39.40
C CYS A 633 -13.31 -25.46 39.00
N SER A 634 -12.89 -25.64 37.74
CA SER A 634 -12.40 -26.92 37.24
C SER A 634 -11.08 -27.33 37.90
N SER A 635 -10.16 -26.39 38.10
CA SER A 635 -8.87 -26.64 38.75
C SER A 635 -9.06 -27.03 40.22
N ILE A 636 -9.90 -26.31 40.95
CA ILE A 636 -10.24 -26.63 42.35
C ILE A 636 -10.87 -28.02 42.44
N ALA A 637 -11.82 -28.35 41.54
CA ALA A 637 -12.48 -29.65 41.52
C ALA A 637 -11.49 -30.81 41.24
N VAL A 638 -10.54 -30.61 40.31
CA VAL A 638 -9.50 -31.61 40.00
C VAL A 638 -8.57 -31.82 41.20
N ILE A 639 -8.09 -30.75 41.84
CA ILE A 639 -7.20 -30.82 43.00
C ILE A 639 -7.91 -31.49 44.19
N MET A 640 -9.17 -31.10 44.46
CA MET A 640 -9.96 -31.74 45.52
C MET A 640 -10.17 -33.23 45.25
N CYS A 641 -10.49 -33.62 44.01
CA CYS A 641 -10.61 -35.04 43.65
C CYS A 641 -9.28 -35.79 43.80
N TRP A 642 -8.16 -35.15 43.46
CA TRP A 642 -6.83 -35.74 43.60
C TRP A 642 -6.48 -35.99 45.07
N VAL A 643 -6.76 -35.03 45.96
CA VAL A 643 -6.55 -35.18 47.41
C VAL A 643 -7.49 -36.23 48.01
N ILE A 644 -8.78 -36.21 47.67
CA ILE A 644 -9.77 -37.17 48.21
C ILE A 644 -9.48 -38.60 47.75
N ARG A 645 -8.97 -38.78 46.54
CA ARG A 645 -8.65 -40.09 45.95
C ARG A 645 -7.18 -40.49 46.14
N TRP A 646 -6.48 -39.83 47.05
CA TRP A 646 -5.09 -40.13 47.35
C TRP A 646 -4.97 -41.49 48.03
N GLU A 647 -4.44 -42.48 47.30
CA GLU A 647 -4.09 -43.80 47.86
C GLU A 647 -2.62 -43.79 48.29
N LYS A 648 -2.34 -44.35 49.47
CA LYS A 648 -0.97 -44.46 50.01
C LYS A 648 -0.18 -45.37 49.05
N PRO A 649 0.98 -44.94 48.51
CA PRO A 649 1.75 -45.79 47.62
C PRO A 649 2.12 -47.09 48.36
N GLU A 650 1.81 -48.24 47.76
CA GLU A 650 2.22 -49.53 48.32
C GLU A 650 3.74 -49.57 48.45
N PRO A 651 4.29 -49.93 49.62
CA PRO A 651 5.73 -50.07 49.76
C PRO A 651 6.22 -51.16 48.81
N MET A 652 7.17 -50.81 47.94
CA MET A 652 7.79 -51.78 47.03
C MET A 652 8.35 -52.93 47.86
N LEU A 653 7.78 -54.14 47.70
CA LEU A 653 8.30 -55.36 48.28
C LEU A 653 9.71 -55.61 47.72
N GLN A 654 10.69 -55.20 48.52
CA GLN A 654 12.10 -55.46 48.29
C GLN A 654 12.32 -56.96 48.41
N ARG A 655 12.59 -57.61 47.29
CA ARG A 655 12.87 -59.04 47.20
C ARG A 655 14.24 -59.31 47.82
N SER A 656 14.27 -59.63 49.11
CA SER A 656 15.45 -60.19 49.79
C SER A 656 15.11 -61.52 50.47
N VAL A 657 16.16 -62.33 50.59
CA VAL A 657 16.18 -63.78 50.80
C VAL A 657 16.35 -64.11 52.29
N HIS A 658 15.66 -65.17 52.76
CA HIS A 658 15.83 -65.99 53.98
C HIS A 658 15.22 -65.55 55.36
N PRO A 659 14.94 -66.52 56.29
CA PRO A 659 13.65 -66.60 57.00
C PRO A 659 13.69 -66.61 58.56
N LEU A 660 12.47 -66.62 59.13
CA LEU A 660 12.02 -67.10 60.47
C LEU A 660 11.99 -66.12 61.67
N PRO A 661 11.09 -66.36 62.68
CA PRO A 661 10.06 -65.39 63.08
C PRO A 661 10.16 -64.97 64.57
N ASN A 662 9.40 -63.95 64.98
CA ASN A 662 8.80 -63.98 66.31
C ASN A 662 7.62 -63.02 66.54
N ASN A 663 6.72 -63.52 67.38
CA ASN A 663 5.45 -63.02 67.88
C ASN A 663 5.42 -61.58 68.42
N GLY A 664 4.23 -60.97 68.35
CA GLY A 664 3.82 -59.88 69.23
C GLY A 664 2.53 -59.20 68.80
N SER A 665 1.41 -59.58 69.42
CA SER A 665 0.09 -58.94 69.28
C SER A 665 0.06 -57.50 69.82
N CYS A 666 -0.81 -56.64 69.28
CA CYS A 666 -1.88 -55.94 70.04
C CYS A 666 -2.65 -54.90 69.20
N THR A 667 -3.98 -55.02 69.25
CA THR A 667 -5.06 -54.00 69.33
C THR A 667 -4.69 -52.52 69.15
N SER A 668 -5.45 -51.67 68.44
CA SER A 668 -6.86 -51.32 68.72
C SER A 668 -7.50 -50.50 67.59
N VAL A 669 -8.73 -50.86 67.23
CA VAL A 669 -9.67 -50.07 66.43
C VAL A 669 -10.44 -49.15 67.38
N LEU A 670 -10.47 -47.82 67.14
CA LEU A 670 -11.67 -47.00 67.36
C LEU A 670 -11.59 -45.60 66.71
N THR A 671 -12.64 -45.32 65.92
CA THR A 671 -13.37 -44.04 65.74
C THR A 671 -12.67 -42.78 65.22
N CYS A 672 -13.10 -42.33 64.03
CA CYS A 672 -13.66 -40.98 63.78
C CYS A 672 -14.09 -40.86 62.30
N VAL A 673 -15.32 -41.28 61.94
CA VAL A 673 -15.89 -41.07 60.59
C VAL A 673 -17.38 -40.74 60.69
N GLU A 674 -17.74 -39.55 61.20
CA GLU A 674 -19.12 -39.07 61.14
C GLU A 674 -19.36 -37.65 60.58
N PRO A 675 -18.41 -36.67 60.53
CA PRO A 675 -18.73 -35.35 59.96
C PRO A 675 -18.67 -35.27 58.41
N ILE A 676 -18.09 -36.27 57.73
CA ILE A 676 -17.86 -36.25 56.27
C ILE A 676 -19.09 -36.69 55.46
N ARG A 677 -20.02 -37.45 56.06
CA ARG A 677 -21.21 -37.93 55.34
C ARG A 677 -22.29 -36.86 55.18
N LEU A 678 -22.49 -35.99 56.17
CA LEU A 678 -23.54 -34.96 56.11
C LEU A 678 -23.21 -33.85 55.10
N THR A 679 -21.95 -33.39 55.08
CA THR A 679 -21.46 -32.38 54.14
C THR A 679 -21.49 -32.87 52.70
N LYS A 680 -21.17 -34.15 52.48
CA LYS A 680 -21.26 -34.82 51.18
C LYS A 680 -22.70 -34.90 50.65
N VAL A 681 -23.67 -35.19 51.52
CA VAL A 681 -25.10 -35.27 51.12
C VAL A 681 -25.69 -33.88 50.86
N ALA A 682 -25.34 -32.87 51.68
CA ALA A 682 -25.80 -31.49 51.47
C ALA A 682 -25.28 -30.89 50.15
N LEU A 683 -24.00 -31.11 49.83
CA LEU A 683 -23.38 -30.65 48.58
C LEU A 683 -23.88 -31.40 47.34
N GLU A 684 -24.17 -32.70 47.44
CA GLU A 684 -24.80 -33.45 46.33
C GLU A 684 -26.25 -32.96 46.06
N LEU A 685 -26.97 -32.53 47.09
CA LEU A 685 -28.32 -31.96 46.95
C LEU A 685 -28.30 -30.56 46.31
N GLU A 686 -27.42 -29.66 46.74
CA GLU A 686 -27.32 -28.31 46.16
C GLU A 686 -26.81 -28.34 44.71
N TRP A 687 -25.87 -29.25 44.39
CA TRP A 687 -25.31 -29.39 43.04
C TRP A 687 -26.31 -30.00 42.03
N THR A 688 -27.17 -30.91 42.48
CA THR A 688 -28.24 -31.48 41.63
C THR A 688 -29.36 -30.47 41.38
N ILE A 689 -29.64 -29.56 42.33
CA ILE A 689 -30.61 -28.48 42.15
C ILE A 689 -30.09 -27.46 41.13
N PHE A 690 -28.83 -27.02 41.24
CA PHE A 690 -28.25 -26.02 40.33
C PHE A 690 -28.12 -26.52 38.88
N THR A 691 -27.71 -27.78 38.70
CA THR A 691 -27.62 -28.39 37.36
C THR A 691 -29.00 -28.64 36.75
N ARG A 692 -29.99 -29.07 37.54
CA ARG A 692 -31.38 -29.20 37.08
C ARG A 692 -32.03 -27.84 36.81
N PHE A 693 -31.67 -26.80 37.56
CA PHE A 693 -32.14 -25.43 37.34
C PHE A 693 -31.56 -24.84 36.06
N THR A 694 -30.24 -24.95 35.84
CA THR A 694 -29.60 -24.44 34.62
C THR A 694 -30.05 -25.18 33.36
N VAL A 695 -30.12 -26.51 33.41
CA VAL A 695 -30.70 -27.32 32.31
C VAL A 695 -32.19 -27.03 32.16
N GLY A 696 -32.92 -26.81 33.25
CA GLY A 696 -34.33 -26.42 33.26
C GLY A 696 -34.58 -25.08 32.60
N VAL A 697 -33.74 -24.07 32.85
CA VAL A 697 -33.83 -22.75 32.21
C VAL A 697 -33.45 -22.83 30.74
N LEU A 698 -32.40 -23.58 30.38
CA LEU A 698 -32.00 -23.77 28.98
C LEU A 698 -33.07 -24.53 28.18
N THR A 699 -33.64 -25.60 28.76
CA THR A 699 -34.73 -26.36 28.13
C THR A 699 -36.01 -25.54 28.08
N ALA A 700 -36.37 -24.79 29.13
CA ALA A 700 -37.53 -23.91 29.13
C ALA A 700 -37.40 -22.78 28.10
N THR A 701 -36.20 -22.20 27.91
CA THR A 701 -35.97 -21.17 26.89
C THR A 701 -36.02 -21.74 25.47
N ILE A 702 -35.47 -22.94 25.25
CA ILE A 702 -35.56 -23.65 23.95
C ILE A 702 -37.01 -24.07 23.67
N LEU A 703 -37.73 -24.63 24.65
CA LEU A 703 -39.15 -24.97 24.50
C LEU A 703 -40.01 -23.71 24.32
N SER A 704 -39.71 -22.61 25.01
CA SER A 704 -40.46 -21.35 24.88
C SER A 704 -40.23 -20.70 23.51
N THR A 705 -39.01 -20.75 22.99
CA THR A 705 -38.72 -20.28 21.62
C THR A 705 -39.35 -21.19 20.57
N PHE A 706 -39.30 -22.51 20.74
CA PHE A 706 -39.96 -23.47 19.84
C PHE A 706 -41.49 -23.35 19.90
N TYR A 707 -42.06 -23.22 21.09
CA TYR A 707 -43.49 -22.95 21.32
C TYR A 707 -43.88 -21.63 20.64
N LEU A 708 -43.12 -20.55 20.85
CA LEU A 708 -43.38 -19.26 20.21
C LEU A 708 -43.34 -19.37 18.68
N VAL A 709 -42.37 -20.09 18.11
CA VAL A 709 -42.30 -20.31 16.64
C VAL A 709 -43.49 -21.16 16.14
N LEU A 710 -43.88 -22.22 16.86
CA LEU A 710 -45.04 -23.03 16.51
C LEU A 710 -46.37 -22.27 16.65
N THR A 711 -46.53 -21.47 17.69
CA THR A 711 -47.71 -20.61 17.91
C THR A 711 -47.81 -19.53 16.83
N LEU A 712 -46.68 -18.97 16.39
CA LEU A 712 -46.65 -17.92 15.39
C LEU A 712 -46.81 -18.43 13.95
N ARG A 713 -46.56 -19.72 13.68
CA ARG A 713 -46.70 -20.33 12.37
C ARG A 713 -48.12 -20.21 11.79
N ASN A 714 -49.14 -20.21 12.63
CA ASN A 714 -50.54 -20.14 12.21
C ASN A 714 -51.14 -18.73 12.38
N SER A 715 -50.33 -17.73 12.74
CA SER A 715 -50.83 -16.36 12.93
C SER A 715 -51.00 -15.67 11.58
N LYS A 716 -52.23 -15.23 11.29
CA LYS A 716 -52.56 -14.50 10.06
C LYS A 716 -52.03 -13.05 10.03
N ARG A 717 -51.37 -12.57 11.09
CA ARG A 717 -50.93 -11.17 11.21
C ARG A 717 -49.40 -11.07 11.11
N PRO A 718 -48.85 -10.74 9.93
CA PRO A 718 -47.40 -10.73 9.74
C PRO A 718 -46.70 -9.70 10.63
N LEU A 719 -47.30 -8.51 10.86
CA LEU A 719 -46.70 -7.47 11.69
C LEU A 719 -46.58 -7.89 13.16
N VAL A 720 -47.60 -8.54 13.70
CA VAL A 720 -47.60 -9.07 15.08
C VAL A 720 -46.56 -10.19 15.24
N VAL A 721 -46.41 -11.05 14.23
CA VAL A 721 -45.36 -12.08 14.21
C VAL A 721 -43.99 -11.42 14.23
N TRP A 722 -43.79 -10.39 13.41
CA TRP A 722 -42.54 -9.64 13.35
C TRP A 722 -42.21 -8.96 14.68
N GLU A 723 -43.16 -8.31 15.35
CA GLU A 723 -42.98 -7.67 16.66
C GLU A 723 -42.68 -8.67 17.78
N LYS A 724 -43.38 -9.81 17.82
CA LYS A 724 -43.15 -10.85 18.83
C LYS A 724 -41.77 -11.50 18.72
N LEU A 725 -41.15 -11.46 17.54
CA LEU A 725 -39.77 -11.90 17.32
C LEU A 725 -38.70 -10.87 17.73
N ASN A 726 -39.10 -9.66 18.18
CA ASN A 726 -38.17 -8.59 18.59
C ASN A 726 -37.63 -8.73 20.03
N LYS A 727 -37.75 -9.91 20.66
CA LYS A 727 -37.20 -10.17 22.00
C LYS A 727 -35.66 -10.25 21.97
N PRO A 728 -34.94 -9.82 23.02
CA PRO A 728 -33.48 -9.61 22.99
C PRO A 728 -32.65 -10.83 22.53
N LEU A 729 -33.04 -12.05 22.92
CA LEU A 729 -32.36 -13.28 22.49
C LEU A 729 -32.69 -13.72 21.04
N ILE A 730 -33.85 -13.31 20.51
CA ILE A 730 -34.38 -13.74 19.20
C ILE A 730 -34.13 -12.69 18.12
N LYS A 731 -33.91 -11.42 18.51
CA LYS A 731 -33.71 -10.27 17.62
C LYS A 731 -32.61 -10.50 16.59
N LEU A 732 -31.51 -11.16 16.98
CA LEU A 732 -30.38 -11.47 16.08
C LEU A 732 -30.76 -12.44 14.95
N PHE A 733 -31.73 -13.33 15.19
CA PHE A 733 -32.19 -14.34 14.22
C PHE A 733 -33.55 -13.98 13.60
N ARG A 734 -34.15 -12.84 13.97
CA ARG A 734 -35.49 -12.40 13.57
C ARG A 734 -35.71 -12.40 12.05
N PRO A 735 -34.84 -11.83 11.18
CA PRO A 735 -35.03 -11.90 9.72
C PRO A 735 -35.06 -13.33 9.19
N LYS A 736 -34.27 -14.23 9.77
CA LYS A 736 -34.13 -15.63 9.34
C LYS A 736 -35.35 -16.46 9.77
N ILE A 737 -35.79 -16.29 11.01
CA ILE A 737 -36.98 -16.96 11.55
C ILE A 737 -38.23 -16.46 10.82
N PHE A 738 -38.35 -15.15 10.60
CA PHE A 738 -39.48 -14.59 9.86
C PHE A 738 -39.53 -15.09 8.42
N SER A 739 -38.38 -15.13 7.70
CA SER A 739 -38.33 -15.70 6.35
C SER A 739 -38.71 -17.19 6.31
N LEU A 740 -38.39 -17.96 7.35
CA LEU A 740 -38.78 -19.36 7.48
C LEU A 740 -40.30 -19.50 7.66
N LEU A 741 -40.89 -18.68 8.54
CA LEU A 741 -42.34 -18.67 8.76
C LEU A 741 -43.10 -18.23 7.50
N LEU A 742 -42.61 -17.20 6.82
CA LEU A 742 -43.19 -16.72 5.57
C LEU A 742 -43.12 -17.79 4.47
N GLY A 743 -41.99 -18.49 4.36
CA GLY A 743 -41.83 -19.60 3.42
C GLY A 743 -42.76 -20.79 3.69
N ASN A 744 -43.28 -20.95 4.91
CA ASN A 744 -44.28 -21.97 5.20
C ASN A 744 -45.70 -21.54 4.81
N VAL A 745 -45.99 -20.23 4.81
CA VAL A 745 -47.29 -19.68 4.41
C VAL A 745 -47.36 -19.53 2.89
N ASN A 746 -46.29 -19.03 2.27
CA ASN A 746 -46.13 -18.94 0.83
C ASN A 746 -44.88 -19.75 0.41
N PRO A 747 -45.04 -21.07 0.10
CA PRO A 747 -43.93 -21.95 -0.29
C PRO A 747 -43.11 -21.44 -1.48
N TYR A 748 -43.73 -20.70 -2.40
CA TYR A 748 -43.04 -20.19 -3.56
C TYR A 748 -42.05 -19.07 -3.20
N SER A 749 -42.39 -18.21 -2.23
CA SER A 749 -41.47 -17.18 -1.70
C SER A 749 -40.19 -17.78 -1.08
N ALA A 750 -40.23 -19.03 -0.60
CA ALA A 750 -39.06 -19.72 -0.06
C ALA A 750 -38.01 -20.07 -1.14
N SER A 751 -38.41 -20.11 -2.42
CA SER A 751 -37.51 -20.44 -3.52
C SER A 751 -36.46 -19.34 -3.77
N ILE A 752 -36.80 -18.08 -3.48
CA ILE A 752 -36.01 -16.90 -3.87
C ILE A 752 -35.01 -16.41 -2.81
N ASP A 753 -34.84 -17.07 -1.66
CA ASP A 753 -33.92 -16.67 -0.55
C ASP A 753 -34.01 -15.16 -0.22
N MET A 754 -35.23 -14.68 -0.04
CA MET A 754 -35.51 -13.33 0.41
C MET A 754 -35.62 -13.26 1.94
N ARG A 755 -35.32 -12.09 2.51
CA ARG A 755 -35.45 -11.81 3.95
C ARG A 755 -35.93 -10.40 4.17
N ILE A 756 -36.81 -10.23 5.14
CA ILE A 756 -37.31 -8.91 5.55
C ILE A 756 -36.32 -8.30 6.55
N SER A 757 -35.86 -7.08 6.28
CA SER A 757 -34.93 -6.34 7.14
C SER A 757 -35.67 -5.44 8.12
N THR A 758 -36.62 -4.66 7.61
CA THR A 758 -37.42 -3.70 8.36
C THR A 758 -38.87 -3.86 7.95
N PHE A 759 -39.73 -3.92 8.96
CA PHE A 759 -41.17 -4.07 8.75
C PHE A 759 -41.90 -3.36 9.88
N SER A 760 -42.72 -2.40 9.50
CA SER A 760 -43.53 -1.55 10.36
C SER A 760 -44.86 -1.26 9.64
N ARG A 761 -45.80 -0.63 10.32
CA ARG A 761 -47.06 -0.22 9.71
C ARG A 761 -46.81 0.71 8.52
N GLY A 762 -47.31 0.34 7.35
CA GLY A 762 -47.17 1.06 6.08
C GLY A 762 -45.79 1.01 5.44
N PHE A 763 -44.81 0.31 6.00
CA PHE A 763 -43.45 0.29 5.46
C PHE A 763 -42.81 -1.10 5.56
N CYS A 764 -42.30 -1.59 4.43
CA CYS A 764 -41.63 -2.88 4.35
C CYS A 764 -40.36 -2.76 3.51
N THR A 765 -39.27 -3.35 3.99
CA THR A 765 -38.04 -3.52 3.22
C THR A 765 -37.54 -4.95 3.37
N GLY A 766 -37.17 -5.54 2.24
CA GLY A 766 -36.53 -6.84 2.18
C GLY A 766 -35.25 -6.80 1.36
N PHE A 767 -34.43 -7.83 1.52
CA PHE A 767 -33.31 -8.10 0.65
C PHE A 767 -33.39 -9.51 0.06
N MET A 768 -32.94 -9.66 -1.18
CA MET A 768 -32.86 -10.93 -1.89
C MET A 768 -31.42 -11.20 -2.31
N ARG A 769 -30.92 -12.40 -2.01
CA ARG A 769 -29.56 -12.79 -2.38
C ARG A 769 -29.51 -13.37 -3.80
N ASP A 770 -28.51 -12.97 -4.55
CA ASP A 770 -28.21 -13.58 -5.85
C ASP A 770 -27.66 -15.01 -5.66
N ARG A 771 -28.51 -16.00 -5.94
CA ARG A 771 -28.17 -17.42 -5.92
C ARG A 771 -28.30 -18.02 -7.30
N HIS A 772 -27.50 -19.05 -7.57
CA HIS A 772 -27.55 -19.78 -8.85
C HIS A 772 -28.97 -20.23 -9.24
N ARG A 773 -29.77 -20.70 -8.28
CA ARG A 773 -31.16 -21.12 -8.47
C ARG A 773 -32.12 -20.00 -8.92
N ASN A 774 -31.78 -18.74 -8.65
CA ASN A 774 -32.59 -17.56 -8.97
C ASN A 774 -32.11 -16.86 -10.26
N ARG A 775 -31.11 -17.41 -10.97
CA ARG A 775 -30.51 -16.77 -12.14
C ARG A 775 -31.14 -17.25 -13.44
N ASN A 776 -31.20 -16.36 -14.42
CA ASN A 776 -31.50 -16.67 -15.81
C ASN A 776 -30.23 -17.10 -16.58
N PRO A 777 -30.35 -17.56 -17.85
CA PRO A 777 -29.20 -17.97 -18.67
C PRO A 777 -28.13 -16.87 -18.90
N PHE A 778 -28.48 -15.60 -18.68
CA PHE A 778 -27.60 -14.44 -18.86
C PHE A 778 -26.84 -14.03 -17.58
N LYS A 779 -26.84 -14.89 -16.55
CA LYS A 779 -26.19 -14.65 -15.25
C LYS A 779 -26.71 -13.37 -14.56
N SER A 780 -28.00 -13.08 -14.66
CA SER A 780 -28.72 -12.09 -13.84
C SER A 780 -29.89 -12.76 -13.14
N ILE A 781 -30.44 -12.13 -12.10
CA ILE A 781 -31.62 -12.65 -11.40
C ILE A 781 -32.79 -12.73 -12.40
N HIS A 782 -33.57 -13.81 -12.29
CA HIS A 782 -34.67 -14.12 -13.16
C HIS A 782 -35.85 -13.16 -12.93
N ALA A 783 -36.56 -12.81 -14.02
CA ALA A 783 -37.69 -11.88 -13.99
C ALA A 783 -38.77 -12.30 -12.98
N THR A 784 -39.13 -13.58 -12.95
CA THR A 784 -40.12 -14.11 -11.99
C THR A 784 -39.63 -14.06 -10.54
N ALA A 785 -38.32 -14.22 -10.30
CA ALA A 785 -37.76 -14.08 -8.95
C ALA A 785 -37.83 -12.63 -8.46
N LEU A 786 -37.63 -11.66 -9.36
CA LEU A 786 -37.84 -10.24 -9.07
C LEU A 786 -39.31 -9.92 -8.80
N ALA A 787 -40.22 -10.47 -9.61
CA ALA A 787 -41.66 -10.30 -9.44
C ALA A 787 -42.12 -10.80 -8.07
N THR A 788 -41.78 -12.05 -7.71
CA THR A 788 -42.13 -12.63 -6.40
C THR A 788 -41.51 -11.86 -5.24
N PHE A 789 -40.29 -11.35 -5.40
CA PHE A 789 -39.64 -10.54 -4.37
C PHE A 789 -40.37 -9.22 -4.15
N ALA A 790 -40.71 -8.50 -5.22
CA ALA A 790 -41.43 -7.24 -5.15
C ALA A 790 -42.86 -7.43 -4.65
N GLU A 791 -43.57 -8.44 -5.17
CA GLU A 791 -44.91 -8.86 -4.72
C GLU A 791 -44.93 -9.12 -3.22
N SER A 792 -44.03 -9.95 -2.70
CA SER A 792 -44.03 -10.33 -1.28
C SER A 792 -43.74 -9.15 -0.36
N VAL A 793 -42.88 -8.21 -0.79
CA VAL A 793 -42.60 -6.98 -0.03
C VAL A 793 -43.80 -6.03 -0.05
N GLY A 794 -44.48 -5.92 -1.20
CA GLY A 794 -45.70 -5.14 -1.35
C GLY A 794 -46.89 -5.69 -0.56
N GLU A 795 -47.09 -7.00 -0.61
CA GLU A 795 -48.14 -7.70 0.13
C GLU A 795 -47.99 -7.49 1.64
N LEU A 796 -46.78 -7.67 2.17
CA LEU A 796 -46.50 -7.46 3.60
C LEU A 796 -46.77 -6.01 4.00
N CYS A 797 -46.38 -5.05 3.18
CA CYS A 797 -46.65 -3.63 3.42
C CYS A 797 -48.15 -3.35 3.51
N LEU A 798 -48.94 -3.88 2.56
CA LEU A 798 -50.39 -3.71 2.56
C LEU A 798 -51.04 -4.37 3.79
N LEU A 799 -50.70 -5.63 4.09
CA LEU A 799 -51.20 -6.36 5.26
C LEU A 799 -50.85 -5.71 6.60
N SER A 800 -49.83 -4.84 6.65
CA SER A 800 -49.48 -4.12 7.87
C SER A 800 -50.46 -2.99 8.23
N ASN A 801 -51.26 -2.53 7.26
CA ASN A 801 -52.24 -1.46 7.44
C ASN A 801 -53.67 -1.97 7.65
N LEU A 802 -53.97 -3.21 7.25
CA LEU A 802 -55.32 -3.77 7.21
C LEU A 802 -55.73 -4.47 8.52
N GLN A 803 -57.04 -4.64 8.69
CA GLN A 803 -57.62 -5.39 9.79
C GLN A 803 -57.51 -6.91 9.56
N PRO A 804 -57.63 -7.74 10.61
CA PRO A 804 -57.36 -9.18 10.54
C PRO A 804 -58.39 -9.99 9.74
N LYS A 805 -59.57 -9.39 9.49
CA LYS A 805 -60.68 -10.00 8.75
C LYS A 805 -60.68 -9.60 7.28
N ASP A 806 -59.87 -8.60 6.91
CA ASP A 806 -59.80 -8.09 5.55
C ASP A 806 -59.08 -9.10 4.67
N GLU A 807 -59.60 -9.27 3.46
CA GLU A 807 -59.02 -10.15 2.45
C GLU A 807 -58.41 -9.31 1.33
N ILE A 808 -57.23 -9.74 0.86
CA ILE A 808 -56.53 -9.09 -0.24
C ILE A 808 -56.34 -10.07 -1.39
N SER A 809 -56.51 -9.58 -2.60
CA SER A 809 -56.25 -10.33 -3.83
C SER A 809 -55.43 -9.47 -4.79
N LEU A 810 -54.34 -10.02 -5.32
CA LEU A 810 -53.55 -9.33 -6.35
C LEU A 810 -54.29 -9.40 -7.69
N MET A 811 -54.69 -8.24 -8.22
CA MET A 811 -55.42 -8.13 -9.49
C MET A 811 -54.48 -7.95 -10.67
N SER A 812 -53.42 -7.16 -10.50
CA SER A 812 -52.43 -6.91 -11.54
C SER A 812 -51.04 -6.72 -10.94
N LEU A 813 -50.04 -7.28 -11.61
CA LEU A 813 -48.63 -7.07 -11.34
C LEU A 813 -47.95 -6.70 -12.65
N GLU A 814 -47.45 -5.47 -12.72
CA GLU A 814 -46.61 -4.99 -13.82
C GLU A 814 -45.20 -4.74 -13.30
N LEU A 815 -44.19 -5.24 -14.02
CA LEU A 815 -42.79 -5.13 -13.61
C LEU A 815 -41.98 -4.47 -14.72
N GLU A 816 -41.48 -3.27 -14.45
CA GLU A 816 -40.60 -2.51 -15.33
C GLU A 816 -39.15 -2.86 -15.02
N PHE A 817 -38.39 -3.29 -16.04
CA PHE A 817 -36.97 -3.64 -15.90
C PHE A 817 -36.08 -2.49 -16.37
N VAL A 818 -35.44 -1.80 -15.43
CA VAL A 818 -34.53 -0.68 -15.70
C VAL A 818 -33.11 -1.19 -16.02
N LYS A 819 -32.64 -2.21 -15.27
CA LYS A 819 -31.26 -2.72 -15.34
C LYS A 819 -31.22 -4.23 -15.07
N LYS A 820 -30.17 -4.90 -15.54
CA LYS A 820 -29.93 -6.33 -15.21
C LYS A 820 -29.61 -6.49 -13.73
N ALA A 821 -30.50 -7.20 -13.02
CA ALA A 821 -30.37 -7.51 -11.61
C ALA A 821 -29.20 -8.45 -11.29
N ARG A 822 -28.20 -7.99 -10.51
CA ARG A 822 -27.03 -8.79 -10.09
C ARG A 822 -26.65 -8.48 -8.65
N GLY A 823 -26.22 -9.49 -7.89
CA GLY A 823 -25.80 -9.32 -6.50
C GLY A 823 -26.96 -9.16 -5.51
N LEU A 824 -26.68 -8.63 -4.32
CA LEU A 824 -27.70 -8.40 -3.30
C LEU A 824 -28.67 -7.31 -3.79
N LEU A 825 -29.97 -7.63 -3.79
CA LEU A 825 -31.02 -6.67 -4.12
C LEU A 825 -31.78 -6.28 -2.87
N THR A 826 -32.26 -5.05 -2.84
CA THR A 826 -33.12 -4.50 -1.79
C THR A 826 -34.41 -4.03 -2.41
N ALA A 827 -35.56 -4.48 -1.90
CA ALA A 827 -36.87 -3.98 -2.30
C ALA A 827 -37.47 -3.20 -1.15
N SER A 828 -38.02 -2.02 -1.43
CA SER A 828 -38.67 -1.16 -0.46
C SER A 828 -39.97 -0.60 -1.01
N THR A 829 -40.94 -0.48 -0.12
CA THR A 829 -42.24 0.16 -0.39
C THR A 829 -42.68 0.91 0.85
N ASP A 830 -43.34 2.04 0.62
CA ASP A 830 -43.99 2.85 1.63
C ASP A 830 -45.40 3.14 1.14
N PHE A 831 -46.40 2.85 1.96
CA PHE A 831 -47.80 2.99 1.59
C PHE A 831 -48.66 3.24 2.82
N THR A 832 -49.48 4.28 2.74
CA THR A 832 -50.50 4.62 3.72
C THR A 832 -51.87 4.25 3.16
N PHE A 833 -52.59 3.38 3.85
CA PHE A 833 -53.94 3.00 3.46
C PHE A 833 -54.95 4.06 3.90
N GLU A 834 -55.74 4.57 2.97
CA GLU A 834 -56.87 5.48 3.22
C GLU A 834 -58.15 4.65 3.22
N GLU A 835 -58.89 4.63 4.34
CA GLU A 835 -60.15 3.89 4.46
C GLU A 835 -61.21 4.48 3.52
N GLY A 836 -61.62 3.73 2.51
CA GLY A 836 -62.75 4.06 1.64
C GLY A 836 -64.11 3.66 2.24
N GLU A 837 -65.20 4.26 1.75
CA GLU A 837 -66.58 3.93 2.16
C GLU A 837 -67.11 2.64 1.49
N GLU A 838 -66.45 2.15 0.44
CA GLU A 838 -66.87 0.96 -0.31
C GLU A 838 -66.32 -0.34 0.31
N PRO A 839 -67.12 -1.44 0.33
CA PRO A 839 -66.71 -2.72 0.91
C PRO A 839 -65.56 -3.40 0.15
N THR A 840 -65.31 -3.00 -1.10
CA THR A 840 -64.20 -3.48 -1.92
C THR A 840 -63.50 -2.30 -2.56
N GLN A 841 -62.21 -2.12 -2.29
CA GLN A 841 -61.43 -0.99 -2.79
C GLN A 841 -60.21 -1.48 -3.57
N GLU A 842 -59.94 -0.86 -4.72
CA GLU A 842 -58.71 -1.09 -5.46
C GLU A 842 -57.56 -0.22 -4.92
N VAL A 843 -56.46 -0.85 -4.57
CA VAL A 843 -55.26 -0.22 -4.01
C VAL A 843 -54.08 -0.40 -4.94
N LYS A 844 -53.45 0.71 -5.32
CA LYS A 844 -52.25 0.71 -6.17
C LYS A 844 -51.01 0.96 -5.31
N LEU A 845 -50.03 0.06 -5.41
CA LEU A 845 -48.80 0.07 -4.63
C LEU A 845 -47.59 -0.05 -5.55
N GLN A 846 -46.53 0.73 -5.27
CA GLN A 846 -45.29 0.70 -6.03
C GLN A 846 -44.14 0.16 -5.18
N VAL A 847 -43.44 -0.85 -5.68
CA VAL A 847 -42.26 -1.42 -5.03
C VAL A 847 -41.03 -1.15 -5.86
N VAL A 848 -40.03 -0.49 -5.25
CA VAL A 848 -38.77 -0.15 -5.92
C VAL A 848 -37.71 -1.18 -5.54
N VAL A 849 -37.14 -1.85 -6.52
CA VAL A 849 -36.05 -2.82 -6.35
C VAL A 849 -34.73 -2.17 -6.74
N LYS A 850 -33.78 -2.13 -5.81
CA LYS A 850 -32.45 -1.55 -5.96
C LYS A 850 -31.35 -2.59 -5.83
N ASP A 851 -30.21 -2.35 -6.47
CA ASP A 851 -29.00 -3.16 -6.24
C ASP A 851 -28.20 -2.64 -5.03
N ARG A 852 -27.04 -3.25 -4.78
CA ARG A 852 -26.11 -2.85 -3.69
C ARG A 852 -25.59 -1.42 -3.83
N THR A 853 -25.61 -0.85 -5.03
CA THR A 853 -25.19 0.53 -5.35
C THR A 853 -26.36 1.51 -5.24
N LEU A 854 -27.54 1.05 -4.77
CA LEU A 854 -28.79 1.80 -4.67
C LEU A 854 -29.36 2.27 -6.03
N ASP A 855 -28.88 1.72 -7.14
CA ASP A 855 -29.47 1.95 -8.46
C ASP A 855 -30.78 1.18 -8.58
N THR A 856 -31.80 1.82 -9.15
CA THR A 856 -33.06 1.15 -9.48
C THR A 856 -32.84 0.10 -10.56
N VAL A 857 -33.17 -1.14 -10.22
CA VAL A 857 -33.04 -2.32 -11.08
C VAL A 857 -34.38 -2.66 -11.73
N ALA A 858 -35.44 -2.61 -10.94
CA ALA A 858 -36.80 -2.85 -11.40
C ALA A 858 -37.81 -2.07 -10.54
N ILE A 859 -38.95 -1.75 -11.13
CA ILE A 859 -40.08 -1.09 -10.46
C ILE A 859 -41.29 -2.00 -10.66
N ALA A 860 -41.93 -2.41 -9.57
CA ALA A 860 -43.17 -3.19 -9.62
C ALA A 860 -44.37 -2.30 -9.30
N HIS A 861 -45.37 -2.31 -10.17
CA HIS A 861 -46.67 -1.72 -9.96
C HIS A 861 -47.67 -2.84 -9.63
N LEU A 862 -48.15 -2.84 -8.39
CA LEU A 862 -49.08 -3.84 -7.88
C LEU A 862 -50.46 -3.21 -7.70
N VAL A 863 -51.49 -3.87 -8.22
CA VAL A 863 -52.89 -3.49 -8.00
C VAL A 863 -53.55 -4.58 -7.19
N TRP A 864 -54.01 -4.24 -6.00
CA TRP A 864 -54.68 -5.14 -5.06
C TRP A 864 -56.15 -4.79 -4.96
N SER A 865 -57.01 -5.79 -4.88
CA SER A 865 -58.38 -5.65 -4.41
C SER A 865 -58.39 -5.95 -2.91
N VAL A 866 -58.90 -5.01 -2.11
CA VAL A 866 -59.05 -5.13 -0.65
C VAL A 866 -60.54 -5.24 -0.35
N GLU A 867 -60.96 -6.37 0.21
CA GLU A 867 -62.32 -6.58 0.70
C GLU A 867 -62.35 -6.36 2.21
N GLN A 868 -62.99 -5.26 2.64
CA GLN A 868 -63.14 -4.91 4.05
C GLN A 868 -64.34 -5.65 4.63
N LYS A 869 -64.11 -6.54 5.60
CA LYS A 869 -65.20 -7.26 6.28
C LYS A 869 -65.55 -6.55 7.57
N SER A 870 -66.80 -6.07 7.68
CA SER A 870 -67.29 -5.39 8.88
C SER A 870 -67.18 -6.27 10.13
N ASN A 871 -66.97 -5.61 11.27
CA ASN A 871 -66.63 -6.23 12.55
C ASN A 871 -67.65 -7.24 13.08
#